data_AF-A0A924PF47-F1
#
_entry.id   AF-A0A924PF47-F1
#
_cell.length_a   1.000
_cell.length_b   1.000
_cell.length_c   1.000
_cell.angle_alpha   90.00
_cell.angle_beta   90.00
_cell.angle_gamma   90.00
#
_symmetry.space_group_name_H-M   'P 1'
#
loop_
_entity.id
_entity.type
_entity.pdbx_description
1 polymer ?
#
loop_
_entity_poly.entity_id
_entity_poly.type
_entity_poly.pdbx_seq_one_letter_code
_entity_poly.pdbx_strand_id
1 'polypeptide(L)'
;MSSRPLFALISPLLLIATSLAGPPAPLQLVLKGVVNSVIERNGKKIVEFRTADRDYTFDYNQLPRSVQAAVDAPAAKTEIFDLKVPDIGQSQPARRQNCSELPLGVKKLEELATSKDVKSMQDFLQAIPQGSLQSFTLVTNSKSLQKGKGEHQVSPMWPRVLRSSMDGKVTMSFVCDPLNESHGKVEVMYFDDATNEFKTKEFDFGNQAMKRNLPPPHHRVENDPASCIACHAGSTINGKVSLKPNWPEYFTWGDMDRKRGITVYGANDDNMAEVDFPRLRNPSSKNKMPEGYTIAKEVIARHQEKDDFKKFRKNQADNPCFSTLPWAKVPAGQEYEGIRKHQEYYPYTRLGQGEPDYALRPNLRFNDTYGHLMARRITQLLKNSPDYEILKYYLVMEDARCLDSGDETKIEALMGNFKIDRSDELADDTIIKDHKIKATQPVMYALAKKIGMQPRDWTMEFKLDGDSSYRAGIPGGDPSLDLNISEVVSGNVLADLSQENANVRDASKGAITQGVKRQFGASFSCMDDLGGGIDRDFIGVDKKLCDVLRKENEKHIAGLKAQGMCTPTSAISAPYPLNQQVETISRKLDAQSVERGKALVQSSGKANCVSCHSGGPGLPADFGFIPDEKSSASEQAVAVAMIRKRAQDGILGRIKQRLIKDKSMPPPPKGKDLTDADRLDIESYLESLSRK
;
A
#
# COMPACT_ATOMS: atom_id res chain seq x y z
N MET A 1 -70.09 59.59 8.36
CA MET A 1 -69.54 59.49 6.98
C MET A 1 -68.09 59.07 7.09
N SER A 2 -67.64 58.26 6.11
CA SER A 2 -66.30 57.67 5.97
C SER A 2 -66.12 56.26 6.57
N SER A 3 -66.06 55.34 5.61
CA SER A 3 -65.81 53.91 5.58
C SER A 3 -64.44 53.50 6.11
N ARG A 4 -64.39 52.40 6.88
CA ARG A 4 -63.19 51.60 7.13
C ARG A 4 -63.35 50.24 6.42
N PRO A 5 -62.34 49.75 5.67
CA PRO A 5 -62.43 48.44 5.03
C PRO A 5 -62.02 47.32 5.99
N LEU A 6 -62.77 46.22 5.94
CA LEU A 6 -62.37 44.90 6.45
C LEU A 6 -61.19 44.39 5.61
N PHE A 7 -60.04 44.16 6.23
CA PHE A 7 -59.00 43.28 5.68
C PHE A 7 -59.17 41.89 6.27
N ALA A 8 -59.54 40.94 5.41
CA ALA A 8 -59.54 39.52 5.73
C ALA A 8 -58.09 39.00 5.75
N LEU A 9 -57.73 38.31 6.84
CA LEU A 9 -56.50 37.53 6.95
C LEU A 9 -56.61 36.29 6.04
N ILE A 10 -55.88 36.31 4.92
CA ILE A 10 -55.61 35.11 4.12
C ILE A 10 -54.25 34.56 4.58
N SER A 11 -54.27 33.42 5.25
CA SER A 11 -53.09 32.59 5.51
C SER A 11 -52.46 32.14 4.18
N PRO A 12 -51.14 32.20 4.01
CA PRO A 12 -50.50 31.52 2.89
C PRO A 12 -50.48 30.02 3.20
N LEU A 13 -51.26 29.26 2.43
CA LEU A 13 -51.08 27.82 2.28
C LEU A 13 -49.67 27.59 1.73
N LEU A 14 -48.78 27.10 2.59
CA LEU A 14 -47.48 26.58 2.20
C LEU A 14 -47.73 25.27 1.45
N LEU A 15 -47.76 25.32 0.12
CA LEU A 15 -47.69 24.11 -0.71
C LEU A 15 -46.29 23.51 -0.53
N ILE A 16 -46.19 22.53 0.36
CA ILE A 16 -45.06 21.60 0.39
C ILE A 16 -45.23 20.70 -0.84
N ALA A 17 -44.56 21.06 -1.94
CA ALA A 17 -44.35 20.15 -3.05
C ALA A 17 -43.42 19.03 -2.55
N THR A 18 -43.99 17.93 -2.07
CA THR A 18 -43.29 16.67 -1.90
C THR A 18 -42.87 16.19 -3.29
N SER A 19 -41.61 16.45 -3.63
CA SER A 19 -40.93 15.82 -4.76
C SER A 19 -40.93 14.31 -4.52
N LEU A 20 -41.93 13.62 -5.08
CA LEU A 20 -41.95 12.17 -5.28
C LEU A 20 -40.96 11.83 -6.41
N ALA A 21 -39.68 12.15 -6.23
CA ALA A 21 -38.63 11.48 -6.96
C ALA A 21 -38.54 10.09 -6.33
N GLY A 22 -39.13 9.09 -7.00
CA GLY A 22 -38.91 7.69 -6.62
C GLY A 22 -37.41 7.40 -6.55
N PRO A 23 -36.98 6.38 -5.79
CA PRO A 23 -35.59 5.99 -5.73
C PRO A 23 -35.06 5.81 -7.17
N PRO A 24 -33.84 6.30 -7.48
CA PRO A 24 -33.27 6.14 -8.81
C PRO A 24 -33.31 4.66 -9.19
N ALA A 25 -33.71 4.38 -10.44
CA ALA A 25 -33.75 3.02 -10.94
C ALA A 25 -32.38 2.35 -10.67
N PRO A 26 -32.36 1.09 -10.18
CA PRO A 26 -31.12 0.41 -9.88
C PRO A 26 -30.23 0.40 -11.12
N LEU A 27 -28.97 0.77 -10.94
CA LEU A 27 -27.93 0.69 -11.97
C LEU A 27 -27.89 -0.75 -12.50
N GLN A 28 -28.29 -0.95 -13.76
CA GLN A 28 -28.14 -2.23 -14.43
C GLN A 28 -26.67 -2.42 -14.80
N LEU A 29 -26.00 -3.37 -14.14
CA LEU A 29 -24.66 -3.79 -14.54
C LEU A 29 -24.77 -4.74 -15.73
N VAL A 30 -24.03 -4.44 -16.80
CA VAL A 30 -23.84 -5.31 -17.95
C VAL A 30 -22.42 -5.85 -17.91
N LEU A 31 -22.28 -7.17 -17.71
CA LEU A 31 -20.98 -7.84 -17.76
C LEU A 31 -20.71 -8.30 -19.19
N LYS A 32 -19.50 -8.01 -19.71
CA LYS A 32 -19.00 -8.43 -21.03
C LYS A 32 -17.84 -9.42 -20.87
N GLY A 33 -18.02 -10.66 -21.31
CA GLY A 33 -17.03 -11.72 -21.14
C GLY A 33 -17.37 -13.01 -21.89
N VAL A 34 -16.51 -14.01 -21.77
CA VAL A 34 -16.62 -15.33 -22.40
C VAL A 34 -16.89 -16.42 -21.37
N VAL A 35 -17.62 -17.46 -21.74
CA VAL A 35 -17.79 -18.64 -20.88
C VAL A 35 -16.50 -19.45 -20.92
N ASN A 36 -15.77 -19.47 -19.80
CA ASN A 36 -14.50 -20.19 -19.67
C ASN A 36 -14.72 -21.70 -19.53
N SER A 37 -15.60 -22.08 -18.60
CA SER A 37 -15.90 -23.49 -18.33
C SER A 37 -17.30 -23.68 -17.74
N VAL A 38 -17.79 -24.91 -17.78
CA VAL A 38 -19.02 -25.32 -17.10
C VAL A 38 -18.68 -26.57 -16.31
N ILE A 39 -18.81 -26.49 -14.99
CA ILE A 39 -18.44 -27.55 -14.07
C ILE A 39 -19.63 -27.96 -13.21
N GLU A 40 -19.66 -29.19 -12.72
CA GLU A 40 -20.65 -29.64 -11.76
C GLU A 40 -20.05 -29.62 -10.35
N ARG A 41 -20.69 -28.94 -9.40
CA ARG A 41 -20.26 -28.84 -8.00
C ARG A 41 -21.46 -28.97 -7.07
N ASN A 42 -21.42 -29.93 -6.16
CA ASN A 42 -22.49 -30.22 -5.20
C ASN A 42 -23.88 -30.40 -5.87
N GLY A 43 -23.92 -31.10 -7.02
CA GLY A 43 -25.14 -31.32 -7.80
C GLY A 43 -25.68 -30.07 -8.51
N LYS A 44 -24.90 -28.99 -8.58
CA LYS A 44 -25.23 -27.77 -9.31
C LYS A 44 -24.28 -27.58 -10.48
N LYS A 45 -24.83 -27.21 -11.63
CA LYS A 45 -24.05 -26.79 -12.81
C LYS A 45 -23.62 -25.34 -12.61
N ILE A 46 -22.32 -25.09 -12.55
CA ILE A 46 -21.71 -23.78 -12.33
C ILE A 46 -21.05 -23.33 -13.64
N VAL A 47 -21.34 -22.11 -14.07
CA VAL A 47 -20.73 -21.48 -15.24
C VAL A 47 -19.61 -20.55 -14.77
N GLU A 48 -18.38 -20.83 -15.20
CA GLU A 48 -17.26 -19.92 -15.04
C GLU A 48 -17.22 -18.96 -16.24
N PHE A 49 -17.31 -17.67 -15.95
CA PHE A 49 -17.44 -16.60 -16.94
C PHE A 49 -16.32 -15.58 -16.77
N ARG A 50 -15.48 -15.41 -17.79
CA ARG A 50 -14.30 -14.55 -17.75
C ARG A 50 -14.56 -13.23 -18.46
N THR A 51 -14.46 -12.11 -17.77
CA THR A 51 -14.41 -10.77 -18.38
C THR A 51 -12.96 -10.39 -18.68
N ALA A 52 -12.74 -9.19 -19.22
CA ALA A 52 -11.38 -8.67 -19.44
C ALA A 52 -10.59 -8.47 -18.13
N ASP A 53 -11.27 -8.34 -17.00
CA ASP A 53 -10.66 -7.96 -15.72
C ASP A 53 -10.73 -9.02 -14.62
N ARG A 54 -11.63 -10.02 -14.70
CA ARG A 54 -11.77 -11.07 -13.69
C ARG A 54 -12.62 -12.27 -14.15
N ASP A 55 -12.60 -13.33 -13.34
CA ASP A 55 -13.49 -14.49 -13.48
C ASP A 55 -14.69 -14.40 -12.53
N TYR A 56 -15.88 -14.77 -13.03
CA TYR A 56 -17.15 -14.85 -12.33
C TYR A 56 -17.64 -16.29 -12.30
N THR A 57 -18.41 -16.66 -11.28
CA THR A 57 -19.12 -17.93 -11.22
C THR A 57 -20.61 -17.70 -11.05
N PHE A 58 -21.41 -18.38 -11.87
CA PHE A 58 -22.88 -18.33 -11.81
C PHE A 58 -23.45 -19.73 -11.63
N ASP A 59 -24.49 -19.86 -10.81
CA ASP A 59 -25.35 -21.05 -10.85
C ASP A 59 -26.07 -21.03 -12.20
N TYR A 60 -25.86 -22.06 -13.02
CA TYR A 60 -26.39 -22.16 -14.38
C TYR A 60 -27.91 -21.93 -14.40
N ASN A 61 -28.63 -22.45 -13.40
CA ASN A 61 -30.08 -22.33 -13.32
C ASN A 61 -30.57 -20.91 -13.00
N GLN A 62 -29.68 -20.04 -12.51
CA GLN A 62 -29.99 -18.63 -12.25
C GLN A 62 -29.72 -17.72 -13.45
N LEU A 63 -29.05 -18.23 -14.50
CA LEU A 63 -28.79 -17.46 -15.71
C LEU A 63 -30.08 -17.27 -16.53
N PRO A 64 -30.22 -16.17 -17.29
CA PRO A 64 -31.31 -16.04 -18.26
C PRO A 64 -31.31 -17.22 -19.23
N ARG A 65 -32.50 -17.70 -19.65
CA ARG A 65 -32.63 -18.83 -20.58
C ARG A 65 -31.85 -18.63 -21.89
N SER A 66 -31.74 -17.39 -22.37
CA SER A 66 -30.92 -17.07 -23.55
C SER A 66 -29.43 -17.35 -23.35
N VAL A 67 -28.92 -17.09 -22.15
CA VAL A 67 -27.52 -17.37 -21.79
C VAL A 67 -27.32 -18.86 -21.54
N GLN A 68 -28.27 -19.52 -20.87
CA GLN A 68 -28.27 -20.98 -20.69
C GLN A 68 -28.18 -21.72 -22.04
N ALA A 69 -29.04 -21.34 -23.00
CA ALA A 69 -29.04 -21.93 -24.33
C ALA A 69 -27.71 -21.70 -25.07
N ALA A 70 -27.09 -20.53 -24.88
CA ALA A 70 -25.81 -20.25 -25.50
C ALA A 70 -24.64 -20.97 -24.81
N VAL A 71 -24.67 -21.14 -23.48
CA VAL A 71 -23.70 -21.93 -22.70
C VAL A 71 -23.71 -23.40 -23.14
N ASP A 72 -24.89 -23.94 -23.48
CA ASP A 72 -25.04 -25.32 -23.96
C ASP A 72 -24.71 -25.50 -25.45
N ALA A 73 -24.53 -24.40 -26.20
CA ALA A 73 -24.15 -24.48 -27.60
C ALA A 73 -22.69 -24.97 -27.71
N PRO A 74 -22.35 -25.83 -28.68
CA PRO A 74 -20.98 -26.34 -28.86
C PRO A 74 -19.90 -25.25 -29.04
N ALA A 75 -20.31 -24.04 -29.47
CA ALA A 75 -19.45 -22.88 -29.71
C ALA A 75 -19.36 -21.87 -28.54
N ALA A 76 -19.97 -22.17 -27.37
CA ALA A 76 -20.13 -21.25 -26.25
C ALA A 76 -18.82 -20.63 -25.71
N LYS A 77 -17.68 -21.29 -25.91
CA LYS A 77 -16.39 -20.92 -25.30
C LYS A 77 -15.76 -19.64 -25.86
N THR A 78 -16.30 -19.08 -26.94
CA THR A 78 -15.69 -17.93 -27.65
C THR A 78 -16.63 -16.74 -27.86
N GLU A 79 -17.90 -16.82 -27.48
CA GLU A 79 -18.83 -15.69 -27.64
C GLU A 79 -18.76 -14.73 -26.45
N ILE A 80 -18.78 -13.43 -26.74
CA ILE A 80 -18.88 -12.37 -25.73
C ILE A 80 -20.35 -12.18 -25.37
N PHE A 81 -20.71 -12.39 -24.11
CA PHE A 81 -22.08 -12.25 -23.63
C PHE A 81 -22.28 -10.91 -22.92
N ASP A 82 -23.43 -10.27 -23.14
CA ASP A 82 -23.93 -9.15 -22.34
C ASP A 82 -24.87 -9.67 -21.26
N LEU A 83 -24.33 -9.95 -20.08
CA LEU A 83 -25.10 -10.40 -18.93
C LEU A 83 -25.66 -9.17 -18.19
N LYS A 84 -26.96 -8.90 -18.39
CA LYS A 84 -27.73 -8.05 -17.47
C LYS A 84 -27.94 -8.86 -16.20
N VAL A 85 -27.34 -8.45 -15.09
CA VAL A 85 -27.51 -9.14 -13.80
C VAL A 85 -28.83 -8.63 -13.19
N PRO A 86 -29.98 -9.33 -13.32
CA PRO A 86 -31.20 -8.93 -12.62
C PRO A 86 -31.01 -9.32 -11.15
N ASP A 87 -31.68 -8.63 -10.23
CA ASP A 87 -31.65 -8.88 -8.79
C ASP A 87 -31.53 -10.38 -8.42
N ILE A 88 -30.29 -10.86 -8.21
CA ILE A 88 -30.03 -12.15 -7.60
C ILE A 88 -30.47 -12.02 -6.15
N GLY A 89 -31.75 -12.29 -5.88
CA GLY A 89 -32.40 -12.37 -4.57
C GLY A 89 -31.90 -11.36 -3.55
N GLN A 90 -32.61 -10.24 -3.40
CA GLN A 90 -32.37 -9.18 -2.39
C GLN A 90 -32.48 -9.62 -0.92
N SER A 91 -32.34 -10.90 -0.59
CA SER A 91 -31.95 -11.34 0.76
C SER A 91 -30.42 -11.49 0.82
N GLN A 92 -29.69 -10.48 0.34
CA GLN A 92 -28.24 -10.56 0.39
C GLN A 92 -27.75 -10.14 1.78
N PRO A 93 -26.92 -10.94 2.45
CA PRO A 93 -26.20 -10.47 3.63
C PRO A 93 -25.45 -9.19 3.24
N ALA A 94 -25.33 -8.25 4.17
CA ALA A 94 -24.69 -6.94 3.90
C ALA A 94 -23.22 -7.03 3.46
N ARG A 95 -22.66 -8.23 3.40
CA ARG A 95 -21.35 -8.55 2.82
C ARG A 95 -21.51 -9.79 1.97
N ARG A 96 -21.20 -9.69 0.67
CA ARG A 96 -21.17 -10.85 -0.24
C ARG A 96 -19.93 -11.69 0.11
N GLN A 97 -20.14 -12.89 0.62
CA GLN A 97 -19.06 -13.83 0.96
C GLN A 97 -18.38 -14.41 -0.28
N ASN A 98 -19.12 -14.50 -1.39
CA ASN A 98 -18.57 -14.75 -2.70
C ASN A 98 -18.12 -13.41 -3.30
N CYS A 99 -17.03 -13.46 -4.03
CA CYS A 99 -16.26 -12.44 -4.75
C CYS A 99 -17.00 -11.53 -5.75
N SER A 100 -18.26 -11.23 -5.46
CA SER A 100 -19.25 -10.59 -6.28
C SER A 100 -19.51 -9.16 -5.80
N GLU A 101 -18.51 -8.52 -5.18
CA GLU A 101 -18.53 -7.08 -4.97
C GLU A 101 -18.76 -6.38 -6.30
N LEU A 102 -19.66 -5.39 -6.29
CA LEU A 102 -19.92 -4.55 -7.45
C LEU A 102 -18.65 -3.75 -7.76
N PRO A 103 -18.00 -3.95 -8.93
CA PRO A 103 -16.77 -3.27 -9.25
C PRO A 103 -16.95 -1.76 -9.24
N LEU A 104 -16.05 -1.05 -8.55
CA LEU A 104 -16.07 0.41 -8.46
C LEU A 104 -14.68 0.97 -8.68
N GLY A 105 -14.41 1.36 -9.93
CA GLY A 105 -13.15 1.97 -10.32
C GLY A 105 -13.06 3.45 -9.94
N VAL A 106 -11.83 3.99 -9.97
CA VAL A 106 -11.54 5.38 -9.58
C VAL A 106 -12.29 6.42 -10.43
N LYS A 107 -12.48 6.17 -11.73
CA LYS A 107 -13.24 7.07 -12.62
C LYS A 107 -14.67 7.25 -12.14
N LYS A 108 -15.30 6.17 -11.68
CA LYS A 108 -16.67 6.24 -11.17
C LYS A 108 -16.73 6.99 -9.83
N LEU A 109 -15.73 6.81 -8.96
CA LEU A 109 -15.62 7.61 -7.74
C LEU A 109 -15.47 9.10 -8.04
N GLU A 110 -14.70 9.47 -9.06
CA GLU A 110 -14.55 10.86 -9.51
C GLU A 110 -15.86 11.43 -10.08
N GLU A 111 -16.60 10.65 -10.89
CA GLU A 111 -17.94 11.03 -11.36
C GLU A 111 -18.91 11.26 -10.18
N LEU A 112 -18.86 10.43 -9.14
CA LEU A 112 -19.68 10.61 -7.94
C LEU A 112 -19.26 11.87 -7.18
N ALA A 113 -17.95 12.04 -6.95
CA ALA A 113 -17.41 13.17 -6.20
C ALA A 113 -17.67 14.53 -6.88
N THR A 114 -17.81 14.55 -8.21
CA THR A 114 -18.09 15.76 -9.01
C THR A 114 -19.56 15.93 -9.37
N SER A 115 -20.43 15.01 -8.95
CA SER A 115 -21.87 15.08 -9.18
C SER A 115 -22.47 16.32 -8.52
N LYS A 116 -23.46 16.95 -9.16
CA LYS A 116 -24.20 18.10 -8.61
C LYS A 116 -25.03 17.74 -7.37
N ASP A 117 -25.35 16.46 -7.22
CA ASP A 117 -26.14 15.94 -6.10
C ASP A 117 -25.28 15.66 -4.87
N VAL A 118 -23.97 15.53 -5.04
CA VAL A 118 -23.01 15.36 -3.95
C VAL A 118 -22.55 16.75 -3.52
N LYS A 119 -22.80 17.14 -2.27
CA LYS A 119 -22.43 18.47 -1.73
C LYS A 119 -21.47 18.38 -0.56
N SER A 120 -21.35 17.19 0.03
CA SER A 120 -20.54 16.90 1.19
C SER A 120 -19.89 15.53 1.05
N MET A 121 -18.91 15.26 1.91
CA MET A 121 -18.33 13.92 2.03
C MET A 121 -19.40 12.89 2.40
N GLN A 122 -20.41 13.27 3.17
CA GLN A 122 -21.50 12.38 3.55
C GLN A 122 -22.34 11.97 2.34
N ASP A 123 -22.72 12.94 1.49
CA ASP A 123 -23.46 12.65 0.26
C ASP A 123 -22.64 11.75 -0.67
N PHE A 124 -21.34 12.00 -0.77
CA PHE A 124 -20.42 11.16 -1.53
C PHE A 124 -20.40 9.72 -1.02
N LEU A 125 -20.23 9.52 0.30
CA LEU A 125 -20.20 8.19 0.90
C LEU A 125 -21.52 7.43 0.73
N GLN A 126 -22.66 8.14 0.76
CA GLN A 126 -23.99 7.58 0.50
C GLN A 126 -24.25 7.28 -0.98
N ALA A 127 -23.62 8.03 -1.89
CA ALA A 127 -23.73 7.82 -3.33
C ALA A 127 -22.89 6.65 -3.84
N ILE A 128 -21.97 6.11 -3.02
CA ILE A 128 -21.22 4.89 -3.35
C ILE A 128 -22.22 3.72 -3.48
N PRO A 129 -22.24 3.02 -4.63
CA PRO A 129 -23.15 1.90 -4.84
C PRO A 129 -23.06 0.86 -3.72
N GLN A 130 -24.23 0.43 -3.23
CA GLN A 130 -24.28 -0.66 -2.26
C GLN A 130 -23.69 -1.93 -2.87
N GLY A 131 -22.90 -2.66 -2.08
CA GLY A 131 -22.19 -3.84 -2.56
C GLY A 131 -20.82 -3.54 -3.18
N SER A 132 -20.37 -2.28 -3.23
CA SER A 132 -19.00 -1.87 -3.56
C SER A 132 -18.18 -1.50 -2.32
N LEU A 133 -16.85 -1.56 -2.44
CA LEU A 133 -15.87 -1.27 -1.38
C LEU A 133 -16.26 -1.92 -0.04
N GLN A 134 -16.49 -3.23 -0.06
CA GLN A 134 -17.10 -4.03 1.01
C GLN A 134 -16.13 -4.39 2.14
N SER A 135 -14.86 -4.01 2.02
CA SER A 135 -13.86 -4.17 3.08
C SER A 135 -13.58 -2.82 3.72
N PHE A 136 -13.47 -2.77 5.04
CA PHE A 136 -12.98 -1.58 5.74
C PHE A 136 -12.15 -1.96 6.95
N THR A 137 -11.31 -1.04 7.41
CA THR A 137 -10.62 -1.08 8.70
C THR A 137 -10.68 0.28 9.40
N LEU A 138 -10.53 0.26 10.72
CA LEU A 138 -10.64 1.43 11.58
C LEU A 138 -9.31 1.66 12.29
N VAL A 139 -8.60 2.70 11.85
CA VAL A 139 -7.30 3.09 12.39
C VAL A 139 -7.51 4.01 13.59
N THR A 140 -7.11 3.57 14.77
CA THR A 140 -7.27 4.26 16.05
C THR A 140 -6.05 5.09 16.46
N ASN A 141 -4.90 4.89 15.82
CA ASN A 141 -3.75 5.80 15.87
C ASN A 141 -3.08 5.79 14.50
N SER A 142 -2.94 6.96 13.90
CA SER A 142 -2.44 7.12 12.53
C SER A 142 -1.10 7.84 12.51
N LYS A 143 -0.22 7.46 11.58
CA LYS A 143 0.99 8.23 11.22
C LYS A 143 0.80 9.08 9.95
N SER A 144 -0.40 9.09 9.37
CA SER A 144 -0.73 9.91 8.21
C SER A 144 -0.76 11.40 8.54
N LEU A 145 -0.59 12.24 7.51
CA LEU A 145 -0.84 13.68 7.58
C LEU A 145 -2.27 14.01 8.02
N GLN A 146 -3.23 13.10 7.80
CA GLN A 146 -4.63 13.23 8.25
C GLN A 146 -4.86 12.83 9.72
N LYS A 147 -3.80 12.67 10.52
CA LYS A 147 -3.97 12.33 11.95
C LYS A 147 -4.78 13.38 12.70
N GLY A 148 -4.75 14.65 12.29
CA GLY A 148 -5.30 15.75 13.08
C GLY A 148 -4.46 16.03 14.34
N LYS A 149 -4.97 16.89 15.22
CA LYS A 149 -4.27 17.39 16.41
C LYS A 149 -5.22 17.51 17.60
N GLY A 150 -4.66 17.52 18.80
CA GLY A 150 -5.41 17.74 20.05
C GLY A 150 -6.46 16.66 20.29
N GLU A 151 -7.66 17.09 20.72
CA GLU A 151 -8.78 16.20 21.04
C GLU A 151 -9.47 15.60 19.79
N HIS A 152 -9.27 16.22 18.62
CA HIS A 152 -9.85 15.80 17.34
C HIS A 152 -8.88 14.99 16.49
N GLN A 153 -7.78 14.50 17.09
CA GLN A 153 -6.90 13.57 16.39
C GLN A 153 -7.56 12.19 16.25
N VAL A 154 -7.11 11.44 15.25
CA VAL A 154 -7.46 10.04 15.06
C VAL A 154 -7.22 9.28 16.37
N SER A 155 -8.29 8.67 16.87
CA SER A 155 -8.35 8.06 18.20
C SER A 155 -9.28 6.84 18.20
N PRO A 156 -9.36 6.06 19.29
CA PRO A 156 -10.36 5.00 19.42
C PRO A 156 -11.81 5.48 19.27
N MET A 157 -12.13 6.71 19.71
CA MET A 157 -13.48 7.28 19.61
C MET A 157 -13.77 7.91 18.24
N TRP A 158 -12.72 8.36 17.55
CA TRP A 158 -12.77 8.96 16.23
C TRP A 158 -11.74 8.30 15.30
N PRO A 159 -11.93 7.00 14.97
CA PRO A 159 -10.99 6.30 14.12
C PRO A 159 -11.03 6.85 12.70
N ARG A 160 -9.88 6.81 12.02
CA ARG A 160 -9.79 6.99 10.57
C ARG A 160 -10.30 5.73 9.90
N VAL A 161 -11.08 5.88 8.85
CA VAL A 161 -11.56 4.75 8.05
C VAL A 161 -10.59 4.50 6.90
N LEU A 162 -10.26 3.24 6.66
CA LEU A 162 -9.78 2.76 5.36
C LEU A 162 -10.89 1.88 4.79
N ARG A 163 -11.36 2.16 3.58
CA ARG A 163 -12.39 1.37 2.91
C ARG A 163 -11.89 0.97 1.54
N SER A 164 -11.89 -0.32 1.25
CA SER A 164 -11.20 -0.91 0.11
C SER A 164 -12.13 -1.83 -0.67
N SER A 165 -11.88 -1.86 -1.97
CA SER A 165 -12.37 -2.89 -2.88
C SER A 165 -11.84 -4.25 -2.47
N MET A 166 -12.56 -5.29 -2.87
CA MET A 166 -12.23 -6.68 -2.63
C MET A 166 -10.88 -7.08 -3.24
N ASP A 167 -10.51 -6.48 -4.37
CA ASP A 167 -9.22 -6.71 -5.02
C ASP A 167 -8.10 -5.76 -4.55
N GLY A 168 -8.39 -4.86 -3.60
CA GLY A 168 -7.44 -3.86 -3.09
C GLY A 168 -7.02 -2.80 -4.12
N LYS A 169 -7.52 -2.86 -5.36
CA LYS A 169 -7.13 -1.93 -6.44
C LYS A 169 -7.63 -0.51 -6.18
N VAL A 170 -8.62 -0.33 -5.32
CA VAL A 170 -9.11 0.96 -4.86
C VAL A 170 -9.26 0.92 -3.36
N THR A 171 -8.58 1.84 -2.67
CA THR A 171 -8.73 2.11 -1.24
C THR A 171 -8.93 3.59 -1.03
N MET A 172 -9.95 3.94 -0.27
CA MET A 172 -10.20 5.30 0.17
C MET A 172 -10.00 5.44 1.67
N SER A 173 -9.62 6.64 2.10
CA SER A 173 -9.45 6.98 3.50
C SER A 173 -10.02 8.34 3.86
N PHE A 174 -10.67 8.40 5.02
CA PHE A 174 -11.36 9.59 5.51
C PHE A 174 -11.54 9.54 7.04
N VAL A 175 -11.89 10.69 7.63
CA VAL A 175 -12.13 10.85 9.07
C VAL A 175 -13.56 11.35 9.32
N CYS A 176 -14.27 10.69 10.24
CA CYS A 176 -15.67 11.00 10.53
C CYS A 176 -15.88 12.03 11.66
N ASP A 177 -14.81 12.50 12.34
CA ASP A 177 -14.90 13.59 13.31
C ASP A 177 -15.10 14.93 12.60
N PRO A 178 -16.25 15.61 12.75
CA PRO A 178 -16.53 16.88 12.07
C PRO A 178 -15.58 18.01 12.49
N LEU A 179 -14.89 17.87 13.63
CA LEU A 179 -13.95 18.87 14.15
C LEU A 179 -12.49 18.56 13.76
N ASN A 180 -12.22 17.44 13.09
CA ASN A 180 -10.91 17.14 12.55
C ASN A 180 -10.61 18.00 11.31
N GLU A 181 -9.38 18.52 11.19
CA GLU A 181 -8.98 19.39 10.07
C GLU A 181 -9.00 18.72 8.69
N SER A 182 -8.98 17.38 8.65
CA SER A 182 -9.11 16.57 7.42
C SER A 182 -10.55 16.09 7.18
N HIS A 183 -11.51 16.47 8.03
CA HIS A 183 -12.92 16.18 7.79
C HIS A 183 -13.38 16.81 6.49
N GLY A 184 -14.22 16.09 5.74
CA GLY A 184 -14.65 16.51 4.41
C GLY A 184 -13.64 16.20 3.31
N LYS A 185 -12.54 15.49 3.60
CA LYS A 185 -11.58 15.03 2.59
C LYS A 185 -11.58 13.51 2.49
N VAL A 186 -11.47 13.01 1.26
CA VAL A 186 -11.29 11.60 0.94
C VAL A 186 -10.00 11.43 0.16
N GLU A 187 -9.01 10.75 0.74
CA GLU A 187 -7.82 10.29 0.02
C GLU A 187 -8.13 8.97 -0.67
N VAL A 188 -7.72 8.79 -1.91
CA VAL A 188 -7.86 7.55 -2.67
C VAL A 188 -6.49 7.12 -3.16
N MET A 189 -6.09 5.91 -2.80
CA MET A 189 -4.99 5.21 -3.47
C MET A 189 -5.61 4.13 -4.36
N TYR A 190 -5.19 4.08 -5.62
CA TYR A 190 -5.66 3.06 -6.55
C TYR A 190 -4.52 2.49 -7.38
N PHE A 191 -4.71 1.27 -7.87
CA PHE A 191 -3.81 0.58 -8.76
C PHE A 191 -4.34 0.72 -10.19
N ASP A 192 -3.54 1.30 -11.07
CA ASP A 192 -3.86 1.43 -12.49
C ASP A 192 -3.39 0.18 -13.23
N ASP A 193 -4.32 -0.72 -13.59
CA ASP A 193 -4.01 -1.95 -14.31
C ASP A 193 -3.35 -1.71 -15.68
N ALA A 194 -3.57 -0.54 -16.30
CA ALA A 194 -2.97 -0.25 -17.61
C ALA A 194 -1.47 0.06 -17.50
N THR A 195 -1.03 0.63 -16.38
CA THR A 195 0.39 0.96 -16.14
C THR A 195 1.06 0.07 -15.10
N ASN A 196 0.29 -0.77 -14.39
CA ASN A 196 0.71 -1.51 -13.19
C ASN A 196 1.37 -0.60 -12.13
N GLU A 197 0.81 0.59 -11.92
CA GLU A 197 1.33 1.58 -10.97
C GLU A 197 0.27 1.97 -9.94
N PHE A 198 0.72 2.29 -8.72
CA PHE A 198 -0.13 3.00 -7.77
C PHE A 198 -0.22 4.47 -8.13
N LYS A 199 -1.42 5.01 -7.98
CA LYS A 199 -1.76 6.41 -8.18
C LYS A 199 -2.60 6.90 -7.01
N THR A 200 -2.63 8.20 -6.81
CA THR A 200 -3.36 8.82 -5.71
C THR A 200 -4.30 9.92 -6.20
N LYS A 201 -5.40 10.11 -5.49
CA LYS A 201 -6.34 11.22 -5.67
C LYS A 201 -6.78 11.75 -4.31
N GLU A 202 -7.12 13.02 -4.25
CA GLU A 202 -7.85 13.61 -3.13
C GLU A 202 -9.16 14.20 -3.65
N PHE A 203 -10.26 13.90 -2.95
CA PHE A 203 -11.55 14.56 -3.13
C PHE A 203 -11.78 15.48 -1.92
N ASP A 204 -11.83 16.79 -2.15
CA ASP A 204 -12.09 17.80 -1.11
C ASP A 204 -13.53 18.29 -1.22
N PHE A 205 -14.34 17.94 -0.21
CA PHE A 205 -15.72 18.36 0.01
C PHE A 205 -15.83 19.45 1.09
N GLY A 206 -14.70 19.97 1.58
CA GLY A 206 -14.68 21.09 2.50
C GLY A 206 -15.34 22.33 1.88
N ASN A 207 -15.80 23.24 2.72
CA ASN A 207 -16.60 24.42 2.36
C ASN A 207 -15.76 25.51 1.63
N GLN A 208 -14.97 25.13 0.63
CA GLN A 208 -14.09 26.02 -0.14
C GLN A 208 -14.86 27.02 -1.01
N ALA A 209 -16.13 26.74 -1.31
CA ALA A 209 -17.04 27.70 -1.94
C ALA A 209 -17.15 29.02 -1.15
N MET A 210 -17.05 28.99 0.19
CA MET A 210 -16.99 30.20 1.02
C MET A 210 -15.62 30.90 1.00
N LYS A 211 -14.53 30.20 0.71
CA LYS A 211 -13.16 30.78 0.79
C LYS A 211 -12.72 31.49 -0.50
N ARG A 212 -13.37 31.26 -1.65
CA ARG A 212 -12.88 31.76 -2.95
C ARG A 212 -13.94 32.27 -3.94
N ASN A 213 -15.21 32.46 -3.56
CA ASN A 213 -16.28 32.88 -4.49
C ASN A 213 -16.36 32.05 -5.78
N LEU A 214 -16.01 30.77 -5.68
CA LEU A 214 -16.05 29.88 -6.82
C LEU A 214 -17.50 29.35 -6.99
N PRO A 215 -18.09 29.36 -8.21
CA PRO A 215 -19.50 28.99 -8.45
C PRO A 215 -19.80 27.49 -8.21
N PRO A 216 -20.56 27.09 -7.18
CA PRO A 216 -20.74 25.68 -6.78
C PRO A 216 -21.22 24.76 -7.92
N PRO A 217 -20.89 23.45 -7.87
CA PRO A 217 -20.09 22.77 -6.84
C PRO A 217 -18.57 22.80 -7.15
N HIS A 218 -17.76 23.28 -6.20
CA HIS A 218 -16.29 23.20 -6.29
C HIS A 218 -15.76 22.05 -5.45
N HIS A 219 -16.03 20.82 -5.89
CA HIS A 219 -15.28 19.68 -5.38
C HIS A 219 -13.93 19.67 -6.05
N ARG A 220 -12.85 19.81 -5.27
CA ARG A 220 -11.50 19.70 -5.83
C ARG A 220 -11.16 18.22 -5.92
N VAL A 221 -11.10 17.72 -7.14
CA VAL A 221 -10.42 16.46 -7.46
C VAL A 221 -8.97 16.81 -7.78
N GLU A 222 -8.06 16.38 -6.93
CA GLU A 222 -6.62 16.56 -7.14
C GLU A 222 -5.99 15.20 -7.47
N ASN A 223 -5.33 15.11 -8.62
CA ASN A 223 -4.57 13.93 -9.02
C ASN A 223 -3.16 14.03 -8.47
N ASP A 224 -2.68 12.92 -7.91
CA ASP A 224 -1.38 12.79 -7.26
C ASP A 224 -1.01 13.99 -6.37
N PRO A 225 -1.82 14.28 -5.32
CA PRO A 225 -1.55 15.41 -4.44
C PRO A 225 -0.14 15.33 -3.86
N ALA A 226 0.55 16.47 -3.77
CA ALA A 226 1.93 16.52 -3.27
C ALA A 226 2.07 15.93 -1.85
N SER A 227 1.03 16.04 -1.02
CA SER A 227 0.94 15.39 0.30
C SER A 227 0.99 13.87 0.22
N CYS A 228 0.22 13.28 -0.71
CA CYS A 228 0.20 11.85 -0.98
C CYS A 228 1.55 11.39 -1.53
N ILE A 229 2.10 12.09 -2.54
CA ILE A 229 3.42 11.80 -3.10
C ILE A 229 4.50 11.81 -2.01
N ALA A 230 4.53 12.83 -1.15
CA ALA A 230 5.53 12.94 -0.09
C ALA A 230 5.52 11.76 0.90
N CYS A 231 4.36 11.12 1.08
CA CYS A 231 4.21 9.97 1.96
C CYS A 231 4.39 8.62 1.25
N HIS A 232 4.00 8.53 -0.02
CA HIS A 232 3.89 7.27 -0.77
C HIS A 232 4.96 7.08 -1.84
N ALA A 233 5.76 8.10 -2.16
CA ALA A 233 6.91 7.95 -3.05
C ALA A 233 7.94 7.03 -2.38
N GLY A 234 8.02 5.79 -2.88
CA GLY A 234 9.03 4.83 -2.49
C GLY A 234 10.40 5.30 -2.97
N SER A 235 10.54 5.51 -4.27
CA SER A 235 11.78 6.01 -4.88
C SER A 235 11.48 6.72 -6.18
N THR A 236 12.50 7.38 -6.74
CA THR A 236 12.48 7.79 -8.15
C THR A 236 13.13 6.68 -8.97
N ILE A 237 12.33 5.95 -9.75
CA ILE A 237 12.77 4.82 -10.56
C ILE A 237 12.74 5.27 -12.02
N ASN A 238 13.86 5.16 -12.73
CA ASN A 238 14.00 5.68 -14.10
C ASN A 238 13.54 7.15 -14.26
N GLY A 239 13.84 8.00 -13.27
CA GLY A 239 13.47 9.43 -13.29
C GLY A 239 12.00 9.72 -12.99
N LYS A 240 11.16 8.71 -12.72
CA LYS A 240 9.75 8.86 -12.36
C LYS A 240 9.51 8.53 -10.89
N VAL A 241 8.67 9.33 -10.24
CA VAL A 241 8.19 9.03 -8.89
C VAL A 241 7.40 7.74 -8.94
N SER A 242 7.81 6.75 -8.15
CA SER A 242 7.09 5.49 -8.04
C SER A 242 6.37 5.43 -6.71
N LEU A 243 5.03 5.44 -6.76
CA LEU A 243 4.19 5.35 -5.58
C LEU A 243 4.03 3.90 -5.14
N LYS A 244 3.91 3.73 -3.82
CA LYS A 244 3.57 2.46 -3.18
C LYS A 244 2.70 2.69 -1.94
N PRO A 245 1.93 1.69 -1.51
CA PRO A 245 1.36 1.67 -0.17
C PRO A 245 2.48 1.81 0.86
N ASN A 246 2.21 2.56 1.93
CA ASN A 246 3.17 2.85 2.99
C ASN A 246 2.66 2.37 4.37
N TRP A 247 1.99 1.22 4.36
CA TRP A 247 1.41 0.59 5.53
C TRP A 247 2.34 -0.51 6.03
N PRO A 248 2.68 -0.54 7.33
CA PRO A 248 3.42 -1.67 7.84
C PRO A 248 2.52 -2.91 7.81
N GLU A 249 3.09 -4.08 8.04
CA GLU A 249 2.32 -5.33 7.98
C GLU A 249 1.24 -5.36 9.04
N TYR A 250 0.07 -5.95 8.74
CA TYR A 250 -1.09 -5.82 9.61
C TYR A 250 -0.86 -6.36 11.04
N PHE A 251 -0.01 -7.39 11.21
CA PHE A 251 0.31 -7.92 12.54
C PHE A 251 1.15 -6.95 13.39
N THR A 252 1.72 -5.90 12.79
CA THR A 252 2.38 -4.79 13.49
C THR A 252 1.39 -3.71 13.93
N TRP A 253 0.12 -3.77 13.49
CA TRP A 253 -0.90 -2.78 13.81
C TRP A 253 -1.46 -2.90 15.23
N GLY A 254 -0.91 -3.82 16.03
CA GLY A 254 -1.26 -4.04 17.43
C GLY A 254 -0.06 -3.81 18.34
N ASP A 255 0.34 -2.56 18.55
CA ASP A 255 1.34 -2.23 19.57
C ASP A 255 0.66 -2.13 20.96
N MET A 256 1.25 -2.78 21.96
CA MET A 256 0.81 -2.61 23.35
C MET A 256 1.03 -1.18 23.82
N ASP A 257 2.05 -0.51 23.31
CA ASP A 257 2.13 0.94 23.40
C ASP A 257 1.38 1.57 22.23
N ARG A 258 0.08 1.74 22.44
CA ARG A 258 -0.84 2.31 21.46
C ARG A 258 -0.44 3.71 20.97
N LYS A 259 0.52 4.39 21.63
CA LYS A 259 1.03 5.71 21.25
C LYS A 259 2.22 5.65 20.27
N ARG A 260 2.99 4.56 20.24
CA ARG A 260 4.20 4.44 19.39
C ARG A 260 3.90 4.01 17.96
N GLY A 261 2.95 3.09 17.80
CA GLY A 261 2.62 2.44 16.53
C GLY A 261 1.40 3.01 15.80
N ILE A 262 1.15 2.48 14.62
CA ILE A 262 -0.19 2.54 14.02
C ILE A 262 -1.04 1.53 14.80
N THR A 263 -2.24 1.93 15.23
CA THR A 263 -3.17 0.99 15.87
C THR A 263 -4.47 0.90 15.10
N VAL A 264 -5.06 -0.29 15.02
CA VAL A 264 -6.37 -0.52 14.40
C VAL A 264 -7.25 -1.36 15.30
N TYR A 265 -8.57 -1.24 15.16
CA TYR A 265 -9.47 -2.26 15.70
C TYR A 265 -9.32 -3.56 14.90
N GLY A 266 -9.15 -4.69 15.59
CA GLY A 266 -8.94 -5.98 14.93
C GLY A 266 -7.50 -6.20 14.48
N ALA A 267 -6.51 -5.53 15.07
CA ALA A 267 -5.10 -5.74 14.71
C ALA A 267 -4.63 -7.21 14.87
N ASN A 268 -5.38 -8.00 15.64
CA ASN A 268 -5.13 -9.42 15.89
C ASN A 268 -6.23 -10.34 15.30
N ASP A 269 -6.93 -9.92 14.24
CA ASP A 269 -8.06 -10.62 13.58
C ASP A 269 -7.87 -12.14 13.34
N ASP A 270 -6.62 -12.60 13.43
CA ASP A 270 -6.15 -13.92 13.05
C ASP A 270 -5.85 -14.85 14.24
N ASN A 271 -5.63 -14.27 15.43
CA ASN A 271 -5.15 -14.99 16.61
C ASN A 271 -6.28 -15.15 17.62
N MET A 272 -7.44 -15.63 17.18
CA MET A 272 -8.67 -15.49 17.96
C MET A 272 -8.89 -16.55 19.06
N ALA A 273 -8.07 -17.60 19.13
CA ALA A 273 -8.15 -18.53 20.25
C ALA A 273 -7.14 -18.17 21.34
N GLU A 274 -7.59 -18.13 22.60
CA GLU A 274 -6.73 -17.94 23.78
C GLU A 274 -5.56 -18.94 23.83
N VAL A 275 -5.76 -20.09 23.18
CA VAL A 275 -4.79 -21.19 23.07
C VAL A 275 -3.84 -21.09 21.87
N ASP A 276 -4.11 -20.26 20.87
CA ASP A 276 -3.24 -20.08 19.69
C ASP A 276 -2.16 -19.00 19.92
N PHE A 277 -2.31 -18.20 20.99
CA PHE A 277 -1.36 -17.15 21.38
C PHE A 277 0.08 -17.61 21.67
N PRO A 278 0.34 -18.75 22.34
CA PRO A 278 1.70 -19.20 22.63
C PRO A 278 2.50 -19.62 21.38
N ARG A 279 1.82 -19.95 20.27
CA ARG A 279 2.47 -20.51 19.07
C ARG A 279 3.08 -19.43 18.16
N LEU A 280 2.55 -18.22 18.18
CA LEU A 280 2.98 -17.11 17.32
C LEU A 280 4.32 -16.48 17.73
N ARG A 281 4.81 -16.82 18.92
CA ARG A 281 6.06 -16.33 19.49
C ARG A 281 6.69 -17.44 20.31
N ASN A 282 7.05 -18.54 19.63
CA ASN A 282 7.82 -19.61 20.23
C ASN A 282 9.02 -18.98 20.99
N PRO A 283 9.17 -19.22 22.31
CA PRO A 283 10.29 -18.72 23.11
C PRO A 283 11.68 -19.10 22.56
N SER A 284 11.74 -20.06 21.62
CA SER A 284 12.95 -20.42 20.89
C SER A 284 13.36 -19.36 19.84
N SER A 285 12.44 -18.52 19.36
CA SER A 285 12.81 -17.36 18.56
C SER A 285 13.42 -16.31 19.49
N LYS A 286 14.73 -16.11 19.40
CA LYS A 286 15.51 -15.17 20.24
C LYS A 286 15.14 -13.69 20.03
N ASN A 287 14.04 -13.38 19.32
CA ASN A 287 13.46 -12.06 19.30
C ASN A 287 12.92 -11.77 20.70
N LYS A 288 13.80 -11.21 21.54
CA LYS A 288 13.43 -10.68 22.85
C LYS A 288 12.19 -9.83 22.63
N MET A 289 11.09 -10.24 23.26
CA MET A 289 9.93 -9.37 23.36
C MET A 289 10.44 -7.98 23.79
N PRO A 290 9.98 -6.89 23.14
CA PRO A 290 10.45 -5.55 23.47
C PRO A 290 10.47 -5.37 24.99
N GLU A 291 11.52 -4.78 25.52
CA GLU A 291 11.72 -4.72 26.98
C GLU A 291 10.43 -4.25 27.70
N GLY A 292 9.97 -5.06 28.65
CA GLY A 292 8.71 -4.83 29.37
C GLY A 292 7.45 -5.43 28.73
N TYR A 293 7.56 -6.22 27.66
CA TYR A 293 6.43 -6.90 27.03
C TYR A 293 6.13 -8.26 27.71
N THR A 294 4.88 -8.47 28.14
CA THR A 294 4.44 -9.71 28.80
C THR A 294 3.08 -10.15 28.25
N ILE A 295 2.79 -11.45 28.26
CA ILE A 295 1.48 -12.01 27.86
C ILE A 295 0.34 -11.31 28.61
N ALA A 296 0.52 -11.05 29.92
CA ALA A 296 -0.48 -10.35 30.73
C ALA A 296 -0.79 -8.94 30.22
N LYS A 297 0.23 -8.16 29.81
CA LYS A 297 0.03 -6.82 29.23
C LYS A 297 -0.70 -6.88 27.89
N GLU A 298 -0.43 -7.90 27.08
CA GLU A 298 -1.08 -8.10 25.79
C GLU A 298 -2.58 -8.43 25.97
N VAL A 299 -2.91 -9.31 26.91
CA VAL A 299 -4.29 -9.63 27.29
C VAL A 299 -5.03 -8.38 27.77
N ILE A 300 -4.43 -7.58 28.66
CA ILE A 300 -5.00 -6.32 29.14
C ILE A 300 -5.25 -5.34 27.99
N ALA A 301 -4.27 -5.16 27.09
CA ALA A 301 -4.41 -4.26 25.95
C ALA A 301 -5.56 -4.68 25.02
N ARG A 302 -5.78 -5.98 24.83
CA ARG A 302 -6.90 -6.52 24.04
C ARG A 302 -8.25 -6.31 24.70
N HIS A 303 -8.36 -6.54 26.01
CA HIS A 303 -9.60 -6.22 26.73
C HIS A 303 -9.94 -4.74 26.61
N GLN A 304 -8.93 -3.86 26.76
CA GLN A 304 -9.11 -2.43 26.57
C GLN A 304 -9.56 -2.09 25.13
N GLU A 305 -8.97 -2.72 24.11
CA GLU A 305 -9.38 -2.50 22.72
C GLU A 305 -10.84 -2.91 22.48
N LYS A 306 -11.28 -4.05 23.02
CA LYS A 306 -12.68 -4.50 22.95
C LYS A 306 -13.62 -3.51 23.62
N ASP A 307 -13.25 -3.03 24.81
CA ASP A 307 -14.06 -2.07 25.56
C ASP A 307 -14.13 -0.72 24.85
N ASP A 308 -13.03 -0.27 24.25
CA ASP A 308 -13.00 0.94 23.42
C ASP A 308 -13.86 0.79 22.18
N PHE A 309 -13.80 -0.35 21.50
CA PHE A 309 -14.64 -0.63 20.33
C PHE A 309 -16.13 -0.60 20.69
N LYS A 310 -16.52 -1.22 21.82
CA LYS A 310 -17.90 -1.16 22.32
C LYS A 310 -18.36 0.26 22.60
N LYS A 311 -17.51 1.06 23.27
CA LYS A 311 -17.79 2.49 23.53
C LYS A 311 -17.93 3.28 22.24
N PHE A 312 -17.02 3.06 21.29
CA PHE A 312 -17.07 3.64 19.96
C PHE A 312 -18.39 3.30 19.25
N ARG A 313 -18.75 2.01 19.12
CA ARG A 313 -19.99 1.56 18.46
C ARG A 313 -21.24 2.17 19.10
N LYS A 314 -21.27 2.26 20.43
CA LYS A 314 -22.38 2.88 21.16
C LYS A 314 -22.46 4.39 20.89
N ASN A 315 -21.35 5.11 21.04
CA ASN A 315 -21.36 6.56 20.97
C ASN A 315 -21.45 7.10 19.54
N GLN A 316 -21.08 6.28 18.55
CA GLN A 316 -21.10 6.63 17.13
C GLN A 316 -22.24 5.95 16.36
N ALA A 317 -23.23 5.38 17.06
CA ALA A 317 -24.35 4.67 16.44
C ALA A 317 -25.15 5.56 15.47
N ASP A 318 -25.32 6.84 15.84
CA ASP A 318 -26.06 7.83 15.05
C ASP A 318 -25.15 8.69 14.17
N ASN A 319 -23.86 8.36 14.08
CA ASN A 319 -22.94 9.11 13.25
C ASN A 319 -23.18 8.79 11.76
N PRO A 320 -23.59 9.78 10.94
CA PRO A 320 -23.97 9.52 9.55
C PRO A 320 -22.79 8.99 8.73
N CYS A 321 -21.55 9.39 9.02
CA CYS A 321 -20.35 8.92 8.32
C CYS A 321 -20.08 7.44 8.58
N PHE A 322 -20.10 7.00 9.84
CA PHE A 322 -19.91 5.59 10.19
C PHE A 322 -21.08 4.68 9.78
N SER A 323 -22.28 5.25 9.60
CA SER A 323 -23.46 4.51 9.11
C SER A 323 -23.31 4.02 7.66
N THR A 324 -22.43 4.64 6.86
CA THR A 324 -22.17 4.26 5.46
C THR A 324 -21.26 3.04 5.30
N LEU A 325 -20.64 2.58 6.39
CA LEU A 325 -19.71 1.46 6.32
C LEU A 325 -20.47 0.14 6.11
N PRO A 326 -19.91 -0.81 5.32
CA PRO A 326 -20.54 -2.10 5.04
C PRO A 326 -20.38 -3.04 6.24
N TRP A 327 -21.02 -2.71 7.36
CA TRP A 327 -21.03 -3.53 8.56
C TRP A 327 -21.62 -4.91 8.25
N ALA A 328 -20.96 -5.97 8.73
CA ALA A 328 -21.50 -7.32 8.64
C ALA A 328 -22.88 -7.36 9.33
N LYS A 329 -23.87 -7.94 8.65
CA LYS A 329 -25.20 -8.21 9.24
C LYS A 329 -25.28 -9.69 9.58
N VAL A 330 -25.72 -10.02 10.79
CA VAL A 330 -26.12 -11.39 11.13
C VAL A 330 -27.36 -11.74 10.29
N PRO A 331 -27.34 -12.82 9.50
CA PRO A 331 -28.53 -13.27 8.79
C PRO A 331 -29.68 -13.55 9.75
N ALA A 332 -30.90 -13.12 9.41
CA ALA A 332 -32.08 -13.40 10.22
C ALA A 332 -32.26 -14.92 10.39
N GLY A 333 -32.51 -15.38 11.63
CA GLY A 333 -32.67 -16.80 11.95
C GLY A 333 -31.37 -17.58 12.17
N GLN A 334 -30.19 -16.98 11.94
CA GLN A 334 -28.90 -17.53 12.37
C GLN A 334 -28.45 -16.90 13.69
N GLU A 335 -29.34 -16.92 14.70
CA GLU A 335 -29.01 -16.56 16.07
C GLU A 335 -28.15 -17.63 16.74
N TYR A 336 -27.01 -17.95 16.15
CA TYR A 336 -25.97 -18.61 16.91
C TYR A 336 -25.48 -17.59 17.94
N GLU A 337 -25.79 -17.84 19.22
CA GLU A 337 -25.43 -16.97 20.35
C GLU A 337 -23.94 -16.62 20.34
N GLY A 338 -23.09 -17.51 19.81
CA GLY A 338 -21.67 -17.28 19.58
C GLY A 338 -21.37 -16.21 18.52
N ILE A 339 -22.01 -16.26 17.35
CA ILE A 339 -21.77 -15.30 16.25
C ILE A 339 -22.13 -13.87 16.69
N ARG A 340 -23.28 -13.71 17.35
CA ARG A 340 -23.75 -12.40 17.84
C ARG A 340 -22.81 -11.85 18.92
N LYS A 341 -22.40 -12.67 19.88
CA LYS A 341 -21.38 -12.28 20.89
C LYS A 341 -20.09 -11.86 20.21
N HIS A 342 -19.64 -12.57 19.17
CA HIS A 342 -18.37 -12.25 18.52
C HIS A 342 -18.40 -10.91 17.75
N GLN A 343 -19.46 -10.63 16.99
CA GLN A 343 -19.59 -9.34 16.26
C GLN A 343 -19.74 -8.11 17.18
N GLU A 344 -20.08 -8.30 18.47
CA GLU A 344 -20.04 -7.22 19.46
C GLU A 344 -18.61 -6.78 19.83
N TYR A 345 -17.60 -7.63 19.62
CA TYR A 345 -16.23 -7.34 20.00
C TYR A 345 -15.43 -6.70 18.87
N TYR A 346 -15.69 -7.05 17.61
CA TYR A 346 -15.00 -6.52 16.44
C TYR A 346 -15.88 -6.58 15.18
N PRO A 347 -15.58 -5.80 14.14
CA PRO A 347 -16.32 -5.88 12.89
C PRO A 347 -16.02 -7.15 12.06
N TYR A 348 -15.10 -8.01 12.51
CA TYR A 348 -14.32 -8.96 11.67
C TYR A 348 -14.30 -10.41 12.17
N THR A 349 -15.26 -10.83 12.99
CA THR A 349 -15.12 -12.11 13.72
C THR A 349 -15.48 -13.36 12.91
N ARG A 350 -14.73 -14.45 13.16
CA ARG A 350 -14.96 -15.81 12.64
C ARG A 350 -16.38 -16.30 12.93
N LEU A 351 -17.09 -16.73 11.89
CA LEU A 351 -18.40 -17.39 12.01
C LEU A 351 -18.19 -18.88 12.38
N GLY A 352 -17.91 -19.17 13.65
CA GLY A 352 -17.90 -20.55 14.18
C GLY A 352 -16.66 -21.41 13.87
N GLN A 353 -16.70 -22.67 14.33
CA GLN A 353 -15.58 -23.63 14.30
C GLN A 353 -15.28 -24.25 12.92
N GLY A 354 -16.02 -23.90 11.87
CA GLY A 354 -15.98 -24.60 10.58
C GLY A 354 -14.86 -24.17 9.64
N GLU A 355 -14.83 -22.91 9.22
CA GLU A 355 -13.84 -22.42 8.25
C GLU A 355 -13.59 -20.92 8.52
N PRO A 356 -12.33 -20.45 8.46
CA PRO A 356 -12.04 -19.03 8.63
C PRO A 356 -12.64 -18.24 7.45
N ASP A 357 -13.70 -17.46 7.69
CA ASP A 357 -14.28 -16.58 6.66
C ASP A 357 -13.33 -15.41 6.36
N TYR A 358 -12.49 -15.58 5.34
CA TYR A 358 -11.52 -14.57 4.90
C TYR A 358 -12.20 -13.27 4.49
N ALA A 359 -13.46 -13.30 4.02
CA ALA A 359 -14.20 -12.08 3.70
C ALA A 359 -14.43 -11.22 4.94
N LEU A 360 -14.38 -11.81 6.14
CA LEU A 360 -14.47 -11.10 7.40
C LEU A 360 -13.13 -10.62 7.96
N ARG A 361 -11.99 -10.84 7.30
CA ARG A 361 -10.64 -10.47 7.77
C ARG A 361 -10.01 -9.36 6.92
N PRO A 362 -10.53 -8.13 6.95
CA PRO A 362 -10.08 -7.08 6.05
C PRO A 362 -8.64 -6.62 6.29
N ASN A 363 -8.11 -6.76 7.51
CA ASN A 363 -6.73 -6.38 7.81
C ASN A 363 -5.72 -7.33 7.13
N LEU A 364 -5.90 -8.64 7.30
CA LEU A 364 -5.12 -9.65 6.58
C LEU A 364 -5.26 -9.46 5.08
N ARG A 365 -6.51 -9.33 4.60
CA ARG A 365 -6.78 -9.12 3.19
C ARG A 365 -6.14 -7.88 2.61
N PHE A 366 -6.16 -6.78 3.36
CA PHE A 366 -5.49 -5.56 2.96
C PHE A 366 -4.00 -5.82 2.73
N ASN A 367 -3.35 -6.54 3.65
CA ASN A 367 -1.95 -6.92 3.53
C ASN A 367 -1.69 -7.76 2.27
N ASP A 368 -2.49 -8.80 2.05
CA ASP A 368 -2.29 -9.74 0.95
C ASP A 368 -2.58 -9.10 -0.41
N THR A 369 -3.72 -8.39 -0.54
CA THR A 369 -4.09 -7.66 -1.78
C THR A 369 -2.98 -6.71 -2.19
N TYR A 370 -2.51 -5.87 -1.27
CA TYR A 370 -1.47 -4.91 -1.59
C TYR A 370 -0.10 -5.53 -1.82
N GLY A 371 0.24 -6.64 -1.14
CA GLY A 371 1.43 -7.42 -1.44
C GLY A 371 1.45 -7.90 -2.90
N HIS A 372 0.34 -8.43 -3.40
CA HIS A 372 0.23 -8.88 -4.79
C HIS A 372 0.25 -7.73 -5.79
N LEU A 373 -0.44 -6.63 -5.49
CA LEU A 373 -0.38 -5.43 -6.34
C LEU A 373 1.03 -4.82 -6.35
N MET A 374 1.74 -4.85 -5.23
CA MET A 374 3.16 -4.49 -5.15
C MET A 374 4.03 -5.41 -6.02
N ALA A 375 3.80 -6.73 -5.99
CA ALA A 375 4.50 -7.67 -6.84
C ALA A 375 4.25 -7.38 -8.32
N ARG A 376 3.00 -7.14 -8.73
CA ARG A 376 2.66 -6.73 -10.11
C ARG A 376 3.37 -5.45 -10.54
N ARG A 377 3.39 -4.43 -9.66
CA ARG A 377 4.16 -3.19 -9.88
C ARG A 377 5.63 -3.50 -10.10
N ILE A 378 6.25 -4.29 -9.23
CA ILE A 378 7.68 -4.61 -9.30
C ILE A 378 7.98 -5.41 -10.57
N THR A 379 7.18 -6.43 -10.90
CA THR A 379 7.33 -7.17 -12.16
C THR A 379 7.29 -6.22 -13.36
N GLN A 380 6.37 -5.26 -13.41
CA GLN A 380 6.34 -4.28 -14.50
C GLN A 380 7.58 -3.39 -14.53
N LEU A 381 8.07 -2.94 -13.37
CA LEU A 381 9.29 -2.14 -13.27
C LEU A 381 10.51 -2.91 -13.78
N LEU A 382 10.61 -4.20 -13.43
CA LEU A 382 11.64 -5.10 -13.96
C LEU A 382 11.49 -5.26 -15.47
N LYS A 383 10.29 -5.56 -15.99
CA LYS A 383 10.01 -5.72 -17.44
C LYS A 383 10.37 -4.49 -18.27
N ASN A 384 10.24 -3.30 -17.69
CA ASN A 384 10.62 -2.05 -18.35
C ASN A 384 12.14 -1.85 -18.42
N SER A 385 12.93 -2.68 -17.75
CA SER A 385 14.39 -2.67 -17.87
C SER A 385 14.83 -3.26 -19.21
N PRO A 386 15.77 -2.64 -19.94
CA PRO A 386 16.36 -3.26 -21.12
C PRO A 386 17.07 -4.59 -20.82
N ASP A 387 17.50 -4.79 -19.57
CA ASP A 387 18.18 -6.01 -19.14
C ASP A 387 17.21 -7.17 -18.82
N TYR A 388 15.90 -6.90 -18.72
CA TYR A 388 14.92 -7.93 -18.35
C TYR A 388 14.92 -9.09 -19.33
N GLU A 389 14.98 -8.81 -20.63
CA GLU A 389 15.02 -9.86 -21.65
C GLU A 389 16.24 -10.77 -21.50
N ILE A 390 17.37 -10.24 -21.02
CA ILE A 390 18.58 -11.04 -20.77
C ILE A 390 18.41 -11.90 -19.52
N LEU A 391 17.70 -11.39 -18.51
CA LEU A 391 17.66 -12.00 -17.18
C LEU A 391 16.40 -12.80 -16.85
N LYS A 392 15.31 -12.67 -17.61
CA LYS A 392 13.99 -13.21 -17.22
C LYS A 392 13.96 -14.70 -16.89
N TYR A 393 14.74 -15.53 -17.60
CA TYR A 393 14.89 -16.95 -17.23
C TYR A 393 15.69 -17.15 -15.95
N TYR A 394 16.78 -16.40 -15.76
CA TYR A 394 17.57 -16.45 -14.54
C TYR A 394 16.78 -16.00 -13.31
N LEU A 395 15.88 -15.01 -13.45
CA LEU A 395 14.99 -14.58 -12.37
C LEU A 395 14.07 -15.71 -11.89
N VAL A 396 13.53 -16.51 -12.82
CA VAL A 396 12.69 -17.66 -12.47
C VAL A 396 13.52 -18.81 -11.93
N MET A 397 14.69 -19.07 -12.53
CA MET A 397 15.63 -20.10 -12.06
C MET A 397 16.12 -19.82 -10.63
N GLU A 398 16.27 -18.56 -10.24
CA GLU A 398 16.68 -18.17 -8.89
C GLU A 398 15.69 -18.67 -7.84
N ASP A 399 14.42 -18.30 -7.99
CA ASP A 399 13.35 -18.69 -7.07
C ASP A 399 13.03 -20.18 -7.17
N ALA A 400 13.16 -20.75 -8.37
CA ALA A 400 13.06 -22.18 -8.60
C ALA A 400 14.27 -22.98 -8.08
N ARG A 401 15.24 -22.34 -7.41
CA ARG A 401 16.49 -22.96 -6.90
C ARG A 401 17.25 -23.77 -7.95
N CYS A 402 17.17 -23.32 -9.21
CA CYS A 402 17.82 -23.91 -10.36
C CYS A 402 19.17 -23.27 -10.69
N LEU A 403 19.53 -22.14 -10.08
CA LEU A 403 20.83 -21.49 -10.30
C LEU A 403 21.98 -22.25 -9.64
N ASP A 404 23.11 -22.34 -10.34
CA ASP A 404 24.39 -22.73 -9.77
C ASP A 404 25.45 -21.61 -9.91
N SER A 405 26.65 -21.82 -9.36
CA SER A 405 27.75 -20.86 -9.43
C SER A 405 28.20 -20.56 -10.87
N GLY A 406 28.00 -21.49 -11.79
CA GLY A 406 28.31 -21.30 -13.21
C GLY A 406 27.34 -20.32 -13.86
N ASP A 407 26.06 -20.35 -13.49
CA ASP A 407 25.05 -19.43 -14.00
C ASP A 407 25.29 -17.98 -13.55
N GLU A 408 25.77 -17.76 -12.32
CA GLU A 408 26.14 -16.42 -11.85
C GLU A 408 27.26 -15.82 -12.69
N THR A 409 28.31 -16.60 -12.97
CA THR A 409 29.42 -16.18 -13.83
C THR A 409 28.92 -15.80 -15.24
N LYS A 410 27.93 -16.54 -15.77
CA LYS A 410 27.30 -16.22 -17.07
C LYS A 410 26.51 -14.92 -16.99
N ILE A 411 25.74 -14.70 -15.91
CA ILE A 411 24.98 -13.46 -15.71
C ILE A 411 25.92 -12.26 -15.68
N GLU A 412 26.99 -12.30 -14.88
CA GLU A 412 27.97 -11.22 -14.80
C GLU A 412 28.63 -10.96 -16.17
N ALA A 413 28.98 -12.02 -16.90
CA ALA A 413 29.56 -11.90 -18.23
C ALA A 413 28.59 -11.29 -19.27
N LEU A 414 27.30 -11.63 -19.20
CA LEU A 414 26.26 -11.08 -20.09
C LEU A 414 26.00 -9.60 -19.82
N MET A 415 26.16 -9.17 -18.57
CA MET A 415 25.71 -7.88 -18.08
C MET A 415 26.86 -6.89 -17.80
N GLY A 416 28.11 -7.34 -17.90
CA GLY A 416 29.33 -6.54 -17.74
C GLY A 416 29.55 -6.05 -16.30
N ASN A 417 29.03 -4.88 -15.97
CA ASN A 417 29.20 -4.21 -14.67
C ASN A 417 28.18 -4.65 -13.59
N PHE A 418 27.45 -5.72 -13.86
CA PHE A 418 26.47 -6.25 -12.93
C PHE A 418 27.17 -7.17 -11.94
N LYS A 419 27.15 -6.79 -10.66
CA LYS A 419 27.70 -7.60 -9.58
C LYS A 419 26.56 -8.13 -8.72
N ILE A 420 26.53 -9.44 -8.57
CA ILE A 420 25.60 -10.12 -7.67
C ILE A 420 26.22 -10.05 -6.27
N ASP A 421 25.65 -9.23 -5.39
CA ASP A 421 26.19 -9.01 -4.04
C ASP A 421 25.53 -9.96 -3.03
N ARG A 422 26.23 -11.05 -2.70
CA ARG A 422 25.86 -12.01 -1.64
C ARG A 422 26.49 -11.70 -0.27
N SER A 423 27.19 -10.57 -0.11
CA SER A 423 28.01 -10.31 1.10
C SER A 423 27.24 -10.30 2.43
N ASP A 424 25.90 -10.17 2.39
CA ASP A 424 25.05 -10.26 3.59
C ASP A 424 24.80 -11.69 4.09
N GLU A 425 25.28 -12.73 3.37
CA GLU A 425 25.15 -14.15 3.78
C GLU A 425 25.86 -14.47 5.11
N LEU A 426 26.77 -13.62 5.58
CA LEU A 426 27.68 -13.91 6.71
C LEU A 426 27.38 -13.17 8.02
N ALA A 427 26.42 -12.26 8.06
CA ALA A 427 26.09 -11.50 9.27
C ALA A 427 24.80 -12.03 9.94
N ASP A 428 24.99 -12.97 10.87
CA ASP A 428 24.02 -13.50 11.84
C ASP A 428 23.07 -14.62 11.35
N ASP A 429 23.24 -15.83 11.91
CA ASP A 429 22.53 -17.09 11.59
C ASP A 429 21.10 -17.17 12.13
N THR A 430 20.55 -16.07 12.65
CA THR A 430 19.28 -16.09 13.38
C THR A 430 18.11 -15.61 12.52
N ILE A 431 17.46 -16.53 11.80
CA ILE A 431 16.07 -16.43 11.27
C ILE A 431 15.80 -15.33 10.22
N ILE A 432 16.66 -14.32 10.07
CA ILE A 432 16.49 -13.20 9.13
C ILE A 432 16.97 -13.57 7.70
N LYS A 433 17.76 -14.64 7.55
CA LYS A 433 18.36 -15.06 6.27
C LYS A 433 17.32 -15.44 5.20
N ASP A 434 16.23 -16.10 5.57
CA ASP A 434 15.20 -16.55 4.62
C ASP A 434 14.30 -15.41 4.09
N HIS A 435 14.45 -14.19 4.60
CA HIS A 435 13.52 -13.09 4.35
C HIS A 435 14.16 -11.86 3.72
N LYS A 436 15.49 -11.84 3.64
CA LYS A 436 16.19 -10.81 2.87
C LYS A 436 16.18 -11.23 1.40
N ILE A 437 15.46 -10.49 0.57
CA ILE A 437 15.45 -10.67 -0.90
C ILE A 437 16.89 -10.68 -1.43
N LYS A 438 17.79 -9.87 -0.86
CA LYS A 438 19.21 -9.89 -1.22
C LYS A 438 19.91 -11.24 -0.95
N ALA A 439 19.44 -12.02 0.03
CA ALA A 439 19.98 -13.34 0.35
C ALA A 439 19.29 -14.46 -0.45
N THR A 440 17.96 -14.39 -0.63
CA THR A 440 17.19 -15.45 -1.28
C THR A 440 17.07 -15.27 -2.80
N GLN A 441 17.13 -14.04 -3.29
CA GLN A 441 16.95 -13.66 -4.69
C GLN A 441 17.93 -12.53 -5.12
N PRO A 442 19.26 -12.76 -5.01
CA PRO A 442 20.28 -11.74 -5.27
C PRO A 442 20.32 -11.21 -6.72
N VAL A 443 19.99 -12.02 -7.73
CA VAL A 443 19.91 -11.62 -9.16
C VAL A 443 18.75 -10.64 -9.35
N MET A 444 17.56 -10.99 -8.86
CA MET A 444 16.39 -10.11 -8.93
C MET A 444 16.65 -8.79 -8.20
N TYR A 445 17.25 -8.86 -7.01
CA TYR A 445 17.60 -7.69 -6.23
C TYR A 445 18.63 -6.79 -6.94
N ALA A 446 19.65 -7.38 -7.56
CA ALA A 446 20.65 -6.64 -8.32
C ALA A 446 20.05 -5.94 -9.56
N LEU A 447 19.12 -6.59 -10.28
CA LEU A 447 18.39 -5.98 -11.39
C LEU A 447 17.53 -4.80 -10.91
N ALA A 448 16.77 -4.99 -9.83
CA ALA A 448 15.96 -3.93 -9.23
C ALA A 448 16.82 -2.73 -8.80
N LYS A 449 17.97 -2.97 -8.17
CA LYS A 449 18.90 -1.90 -7.80
C LYS A 449 19.43 -1.16 -9.02
N LYS A 450 19.73 -1.86 -10.13
CA LYS A 450 20.21 -1.26 -11.38
C LYS A 450 19.18 -0.29 -11.98
N ILE A 451 17.88 -0.57 -11.88
CA ILE A 451 16.81 0.35 -12.33
C ILE A 451 16.47 1.45 -11.31
N GLY A 452 17.17 1.52 -10.18
CA GLY A 452 17.01 2.57 -9.17
C GLY A 452 16.05 2.23 -8.03
N MET A 453 15.56 0.98 -7.94
CA MET A 453 14.80 0.55 -6.76
C MET A 453 15.70 0.55 -5.51
N GLN A 454 15.10 0.89 -4.39
CA GLN A 454 15.70 0.85 -3.05
C GLN A 454 15.12 -0.33 -2.24
N PRO A 455 15.75 -0.75 -1.13
CA PRO A 455 15.20 -1.81 -0.27
C PRO A 455 13.73 -1.59 0.10
N ARG A 456 13.36 -0.35 0.41
CA ARG A 456 11.99 0.03 0.77
C ARG A 456 10.96 -0.13 -0.34
N ASP A 457 11.36 -0.24 -1.61
CA ASP A 457 10.44 -0.48 -2.73
C ASP A 457 9.88 -1.90 -2.77
N TRP A 458 10.49 -2.81 -1.99
CA TRP A 458 10.09 -4.21 -1.85
C TRP A 458 9.16 -4.50 -0.68
N THR A 459 8.84 -3.47 0.10
CA THR A 459 7.99 -3.58 1.30
C THR A 459 6.92 -2.51 1.27
N MET A 460 5.82 -2.74 1.98
CA MET A 460 4.85 -1.69 2.27
C MET A 460 5.25 -0.81 3.46
N GLU A 461 6.30 -1.17 4.20
CA GLU A 461 6.76 -0.41 5.36
C GLU A 461 7.14 1.04 5.03
N PHE A 462 6.88 1.93 6.00
CA PHE A 462 7.21 3.35 5.91
C PHE A 462 8.63 3.61 6.41
N LYS A 463 9.53 3.99 5.49
CA LYS A 463 10.91 4.43 5.79
C LYS A 463 11.80 3.39 6.50
N LEU A 464 11.67 2.11 6.16
CA LEU A 464 12.74 1.15 6.42
C LEU A 464 13.87 1.37 5.42
N ASP A 465 14.88 2.15 5.82
CA ASP A 465 16.09 2.34 5.01
C ASP A 465 17.10 1.18 5.20
N GLY A 466 16.81 0.25 6.15
CA GLY A 466 17.52 -1.01 6.34
C GLY A 466 16.53 -2.14 6.59
N ASP A 467 16.75 -3.25 5.88
CA ASP A 467 15.93 -4.47 5.82
C ASP A 467 14.77 -4.42 4.80
N SER A 468 14.86 -5.28 3.77
CA SER A 468 13.83 -5.47 2.73
C SER A 468 12.87 -6.60 3.09
N SER A 469 12.94 -7.16 4.30
CA SER A 469 12.04 -8.24 4.71
C SER A 469 10.63 -7.70 4.87
N TYR A 470 9.78 -8.05 3.90
CA TYR A 470 8.35 -7.89 4.00
C TYR A 470 7.73 -9.27 4.21
N ARG A 471 6.99 -9.45 5.30
CA ARG A 471 6.15 -10.61 5.59
C ARG A 471 4.72 -10.33 5.12
N ALA A 472 4.32 -10.97 4.03
CA ALA A 472 2.90 -11.09 3.73
C ALA A 472 2.26 -12.19 4.59
N GLY A 473 2.20 -12.04 5.93
CA GLY A 473 1.29 -12.87 6.72
C GLY A 473 1.78 -13.49 8.03
N ILE A 474 0.93 -14.36 8.52
CA ILE A 474 0.64 -14.74 9.90
C ILE A 474 1.81 -15.53 10.53
N PRO A 475 2.44 -15.04 11.62
CA PRO A 475 3.54 -15.75 12.31
C PRO A 475 3.19 -17.10 12.96
N GLY A 476 2.04 -17.71 12.63
CA GLY A 476 1.50 -18.91 13.26
C GLY A 476 0.71 -19.83 12.31
N GLY A 477 0.59 -19.47 11.02
CA GLY A 477 0.36 -20.44 9.96
C GLY A 477 1.71 -20.99 9.50
N ASP A 478 1.72 -22.16 8.84
CA ASP A 478 2.94 -22.70 8.24
C ASP A 478 3.68 -21.60 7.44
N PRO A 479 4.94 -21.25 7.77
CA PRO A 479 5.71 -20.22 7.07
C PRO A 479 5.83 -20.45 5.55
N SER A 480 5.51 -21.65 5.08
CA SER A 480 5.42 -21.99 3.66
C SER A 480 4.18 -21.45 2.94
N LEU A 481 3.20 -20.88 3.66
CA LEU A 481 1.95 -20.39 3.07
C LEU A 481 1.95 -18.89 2.75
N ASP A 482 2.82 -18.11 3.41
CA ASP A 482 2.92 -16.67 3.21
C ASP A 482 3.97 -16.37 2.15
N LEU A 483 3.50 -15.92 0.97
CA LEU A 483 4.38 -15.57 -0.13
C LEU A 483 4.95 -14.18 0.08
N ASN A 484 6.27 -14.07 0.09
CA ASN A 484 6.93 -12.78 0.04
C ASN A 484 6.60 -12.10 -1.30
N ILE A 485 6.54 -10.77 -1.32
CA ILE A 485 6.28 -9.97 -2.55
C ILE A 485 7.17 -10.45 -3.70
N SER A 486 8.42 -10.79 -3.40
CA SER A 486 9.41 -11.18 -4.38
C SER A 486 9.21 -12.61 -4.92
N GLU A 487 8.61 -13.53 -4.16
CA GLU A 487 8.18 -14.85 -4.65
C GLU A 487 7.02 -14.68 -5.65
N VAL A 488 6.06 -13.79 -5.33
CA VAL A 488 4.97 -13.44 -6.26
C VAL A 488 5.52 -12.76 -7.53
N VAL A 489 6.58 -11.93 -7.41
CA VAL A 489 7.28 -11.38 -8.59
C VAL A 489 7.84 -12.52 -9.45
N SER A 490 8.51 -13.51 -8.86
CA SER A 490 9.07 -14.66 -9.59
C SER A 490 8.01 -15.47 -10.32
N GLY A 491 6.88 -15.78 -9.67
CA GLY A 491 5.83 -16.53 -10.34
C GLY A 491 5.06 -15.71 -11.38
N ASN A 492 4.97 -14.37 -11.26
CA ASN A 492 4.52 -13.52 -12.36
C ASN A 492 5.46 -13.61 -13.57
N VAL A 493 6.78 -13.62 -13.36
CA VAL A 493 7.76 -13.82 -14.44
C VAL A 493 7.63 -15.22 -15.05
N LEU A 494 7.41 -16.27 -14.25
CA LEU A 494 7.17 -17.63 -14.74
C LEU A 494 5.88 -17.72 -15.56
N ALA A 495 4.82 -17.02 -15.14
CA ALA A 495 3.56 -16.97 -15.88
C ALA A 495 3.75 -16.32 -17.27
N ASP A 496 4.48 -15.21 -17.34
CA ASP A 496 4.84 -14.56 -18.62
C ASP A 496 5.64 -15.51 -19.51
N LEU A 497 6.70 -16.15 -18.99
CA LEU A 497 7.50 -17.13 -19.74
C LEU A 497 6.66 -18.33 -20.22
N SER A 498 5.69 -18.76 -19.44
CA SER A 498 4.78 -19.86 -19.81
C SER A 498 3.82 -19.45 -20.93
N GLN A 499 3.50 -18.15 -21.08
CA GLN A 499 2.73 -17.66 -22.23
C GLN A 499 3.59 -17.60 -23.49
N GLU A 500 4.87 -17.22 -23.34
CA GLU A 500 5.83 -17.08 -24.46
C GLU A 500 6.39 -18.42 -24.95
N ASN A 501 6.54 -19.41 -24.07
CA ASN A 501 7.23 -20.67 -24.36
C ASN A 501 6.43 -21.89 -23.89
N ALA A 502 5.96 -22.70 -24.85
CA ALA A 502 5.16 -23.90 -24.58
C ALA A 502 5.90 -24.94 -23.73
N ASN A 503 7.22 -25.09 -23.87
CA ASN A 503 7.99 -26.04 -23.07
C ASN A 503 8.00 -25.61 -21.60
N VAL A 504 8.19 -24.31 -21.35
CA VAL A 504 8.13 -23.75 -19.99
C VAL A 504 6.74 -23.95 -19.41
N ARG A 505 5.68 -23.64 -20.16
CA ARG A 505 4.28 -23.85 -19.75
C ARG A 505 3.99 -25.29 -19.31
N ASP A 506 4.45 -26.25 -20.09
CA ASP A 506 4.17 -27.66 -19.82
C ASP A 506 5.00 -28.17 -18.63
N ALA A 507 6.19 -27.62 -18.42
CA ALA A 507 7.05 -27.91 -17.28
C ALA A 507 6.62 -27.18 -16.00
N SER A 508 5.94 -26.04 -16.10
CA SER A 508 5.49 -25.22 -14.98
C SER A 508 4.05 -25.51 -14.53
N LYS A 509 3.39 -26.51 -15.12
CA LYS A 509 2.00 -26.85 -14.81
C LYS A 509 1.87 -27.27 -13.34
N GLY A 510 1.23 -26.40 -12.54
CA GLY A 510 1.09 -26.60 -11.09
C GLY A 510 2.26 -26.07 -10.26
N ALA A 511 3.27 -25.48 -10.90
CA ALA A 511 4.40 -24.85 -10.21
C ALA A 511 4.01 -23.52 -9.56
N ILE A 512 2.97 -22.85 -10.03
CA ILE A 512 2.49 -21.60 -9.42
C ILE A 512 1.51 -21.93 -8.31
N THR A 513 1.85 -21.48 -7.10
CA THR A 513 1.04 -21.68 -5.88
C THR A 513 -0.35 -21.09 -6.02
N GLN A 514 -1.32 -21.78 -5.42
CA GLN A 514 -2.72 -21.37 -5.29
C GLN A 514 -3.00 -20.63 -3.97
N GLY A 515 -2.00 -19.95 -3.40
CA GLY A 515 -2.03 -19.16 -2.16
C GLY A 515 -3.24 -19.37 -1.25
N VAL A 516 -4.11 -18.35 -1.18
CA VAL A 516 -5.30 -18.35 -0.30
C VAL A 516 -6.35 -19.39 -0.73
N LYS A 517 -6.50 -19.76 -2.01
CA LYS A 517 -7.43 -20.86 -2.36
C LYS A 517 -7.00 -22.20 -1.78
N ARG A 518 -5.70 -22.47 -1.63
CA ARG A 518 -5.21 -23.70 -0.96
C ARG A 518 -5.70 -23.78 0.48
N GLN A 519 -5.76 -22.65 1.19
CA GLN A 519 -6.13 -22.59 2.60
C GLN A 519 -7.64 -22.44 2.83
N PHE A 520 -8.33 -21.68 2.00
CA PHE A 520 -9.74 -21.31 2.20
C PHE A 520 -10.69 -21.98 1.18
N GLY A 521 -10.17 -22.87 0.34
CA GLY A 521 -10.93 -23.66 -0.61
C GLY A 521 -11.31 -22.90 -1.89
N ALA A 522 -11.85 -23.67 -2.86
CA ALA A 522 -12.20 -23.18 -4.19
C ALA A 522 -13.42 -22.24 -4.25
N SER A 523 -14.01 -21.89 -3.09
CA SER A 523 -15.03 -20.85 -2.92
C SER A 523 -14.44 -19.43 -2.92
N PHE A 524 -13.11 -19.31 -2.82
CA PHE A 524 -12.40 -18.04 -2.92
C PHE A 524 -11.96 -17.77 -4.37
N SER A 525 -12.47 -16.71 -5.02
CA SER A 525 -12.18 -16.42 -6.44
C SER A 525 -12.13 -14.92 -6.84
N CYS A 526 -11.89 -13.99 -5.90
CA CYS A 526 -12.16 -12.56 -6.15
C CYS A 526 -10.98 -11.81 -6.72
N MET A 527 -9.82 -12.35 -6.42
CA MET A 527 -8.63 -12.15 -7.18
C MET A 527 -8.25 -13.54 -7.66
N ASP A 528 -7.84 -13.66 -8.90
CA ASP A 528 -7.00 -14.78 -9.30
C ASP A 528 -5.95 -14.96 -8.22
N ASP A 529 -5.91 -16.19 -7.71
CA ASP A 529 -5.41 -16.62 -6.41
C ASP A 529 -4.39 -15.67 -5.78
N LEU A 530 -4.55 -15.32 -4.50
CA LEU A 530 -3.50 -14.65 -3.71
C LEU A 530 -2.32 -15.60 -3.41
N GLY A 531 -1.96 -16.39 -4.43
CA GLY A 531 -0.77 -17.18 -4.59
C GLY A 531 0.13 -16.52 -5.63
N GLY A 532 0.63 -17.28 -6.59
CA GLY A 532 1.43 -16.68 -7.65
C GLY A 532 2.94 -16.70 -7.38
N GLY A 533 3.40 -17.31 -6.29
CA GLY A 533 4.80 -17.69 -6.11
C GLY A 533 5.09 -19.08 -6.67
N ILE A 534 6.36 -19.43 -6.87
CA ILE A 534 6.76 -20.78 -7.32
C ILE A 534 6.74 -21.74 -6.13
N ASP A 535 5.97 -22.82 -6.22
CA ASP A 535 5.82 -23.82 -5.17
C ASP A 535 7.14 -24.56 -4.93
N ARG A 536 7.68 -24.44 -3.72
CA ARG A 536 8.93 -25.10 -3.34
C ARG A 536 8.82 -26.61 -3.29
N ASP A 537 7.62 -27.13 -2.98
CA ASP A 537 7.36 -28.57 -2.97
C ASP A 537 7.35 -29.14 -4.40
N PHE A 538 6.95 -28.32 -5.38
CA PHE A 538 7.04 -28.65 -6.80
C PHE A 538 8.50 -28.83 -7.25
N ILE A 539 9.39 -27.98 -6.75
CA ILE A 539 10.81 -27.95 -7.11
C ILE A 539 11.60 -29.10 -6.48
N GLY A 540 11.28 -29.49 -5.24
CA GLY A 540 11.99 -30.55 -4.50
C GLY A 540 11.92 -31.94 -5.16
N VAL A 541 11.02 -32.13 -6.14
CA VAL A 541 10.77 -33.41 -6.80
C VAL A 541 11.03 -33.37 -8.31
N ASP A 542 10.91 -32.21 -8.97
CA ASP A 542 10.93 -32.15 -10.44
C ASP A 542 12.13 -31.39 -11.04
N LYS A 543 13.21 -32.13 -11.35
CA LYS A 543 14.35 -31.61 -12.15
C LYS A 543 13.93 -31.08 -13.53
N LYS A 544 12.76 -31.49 -14.04
CA LYS A 544 12.29 -31.13 -15.37
C LYS A 544 12.11 -29.63 -15.56
N LEU A 545 11.60 -28.91 -14.57
CA LEU A 545 11.43 -27.46 -14.70
C LEU A 545 12.80 -26.76 -14.83
N CYS A 546 13.77 -27.13 -13.99
CA CYS A 546 15.12 -26.57 -14.07
C CYS A 546 15.81 -26.91 -15.41
N ASP A 547 15.70 -28.15 -15.88
CA ASP A 547 16.29 -28.57 -17.15
C ASP A 547 15.68 -27.81 -18.34
N VAL A 548 14.35 -27.63 -18.34
CA VAL A 548 13.64 -26.86 -19.37
C VAL A 548 14.03 -25.39 -19.31
N LEU A 549 14.04 -24.77 -18.13
CA LEU A 549 14.43 -23.37 -17.97
C LEU A 549 15.86 -23.13 -18.47
N ARG A 550 16.82 -23.98 -18.10
CA ARG A 550 18.22 -23.88 -18.58
C ARG A 550 18.30 -24.00 -20.10
N LYS A 551 17.70 -25.04 -20.68
CA LYS A 551 17.72 -25.29 -22.12
C LYS A 551 17.09 -24.16 -22.93
N GLU A 552 15.95 -23.65 -22.48
CA GLU A 552 15.26 -22.56 -23.16
C GLU A 552 15.97 -21.22 -22.95
N ASN A 553 16.60 -21.00 -21.79
CA ASN A 553 17.46 -19.84 -21.55
C ASN A 553 18.67 -19.82 -22.51
N GLU A 554 19.36 -20.95 -22.70
CA GLU A 554 20.50 -21.04 -23.63
C GLU A 554 20.11 -20.67 -25.06
N LYS A 555 18.97 -21.17 -25.53
CA LYS A 555 18.41 -20.80 -26.84
C LYS A 555 18.06 -19.31 -26.92
N HIS A 556 17.41 -18.79 -25.89
CA HIS A 556 17.00 -17.39 -25.80
C HIS A 556 18.22 -16.45 -25.85
N ILE A 557 19.24 -16.70 -25.02
CA ILE A 557 20.50 -15.95 -25.02
C ILE A 557 21.25 -16.06 -26.36
N ALA A 558 21.26 -17.23 -26.99
CA ALA A 558 21.85 -17.38 -28.33
C ALA A 558 21.12 -16.50 -29.37
N GLY A 559 19.79 -16.44 -29.30
CA GLY A 559 18.96 -15.54 -30.11
C GLY A 559 19.29 -14.07 -29.88
N LEU A 560 19.36 -13.63 -28.62
CA LEU A 560 19.73 -12.26 -28.26
C LEU A 560 21.15 -11.89 -28.72
N LYS A 561 22.11 -12.83 -28.62
CA LYS A 561 23.47 -12.65 -29.15
C LYS A 561 23.47 -12.46 -30.66
N ALA A 562 22.71 -13.27 -31.40
CA ALA A 562 22.58 -13.13 -32.85
C ALA A 562 21.95 -11.78 -33.25
N GLN A 563 21.11 -11.20 -32.38
CA GLN A 563 20.52 -9.86 -32.55
C GLN A 563 21.43 -8.72 -32.06
N GLY A 564 22.62 -9.01 -31.52
CA GLY A 564 23.52 -8.01 -30.97
C GLY A 564 23.09 -7.41 -29.64
N MET A 565 22.07 -7.96 -28.97
CA MET A 565 21.56 -7.44 -27.70
C MET A 565 22.43 -7.82 -26.48
N CYS A 566 23.27 -8.85 -26.61
CA CYS A 566 24.17 -9.32 -25.53
C CYS A 566 25.62 -8.84 -25.70
N THR A 567 25.90 -7.86 -26.55
CA THR A 567 27.22 -7.22 -26.52
C THR A 567 27.26 -6.36 -25.27
N PRO A 568 28.21 -6.56 -24.33
CA PRO A 568 28.39 -5.64 -23.22
C PRO A 568 28.54 -4.26 -23.84
N THR A 569 27.55 -3.39 -23.66
CA THR A 569 27.58 -2.06 -24.26
C THR A 569 28.82 -1.40 -23.70
N SER A 570 29.90 -1.34 -24.50
CA SER A 570 31.24 -0.94 -24.09
C SER A 570 31.18 0.45 -23.50
N ALA A 571 30.92 0.53 -22.19
CA ALA A 571 30.49 1.72 -21.46
C ALA A 571 30.28 2.91 -22.38
N ILE A 572 29.26 2.86 -23.26
CA ILE A 572 28.83 4.08 -23.90
C ILE A 572 28.44 4.87 -22.68
N SER A 573 29.18 5.93 -22.41
CA SER A 573 28.77 6.94 -21.46
C SER A 573 27.44 7.42 -22.02
N ALA A 574 26.36 6.71 -21.69
CA ALA A 574 25.03 7.26 -21.68
C ALA A 574 25.26 8.61 -21.03
N PRO A 575 24.99 9.73 -21.74
CA PRO A 575 25.29 11.05 -21.24
C PRO A 575 24.82 11.03 -19.80
N TYR A 576 25.80 11.12 -18.89
CA TYR A 576 25.60 10.99 -17.46
C TYR A 576 24.29 11.68 -17.16
N PRO A 577 23.29 11.01 -16.53
CA PRO A 577 21.95 11.57 -16.41
C PRO A 577 22.12 13.01 -15.98
N LEU A 578 21.47 13.97 -16.65
CA LEU A 578 21.69 15.41 -16.46
C LEU A 578 21.90 15.77 -14.97
N ASN A 579 21.25 15.04 -14.08
CA ASN A 579 21.46 14.98 -12.63
C ASN A 579 22.91 14.82 -12.13
N GLN A 580 23.81 14.02 -12.71
CA GLN A 580 25.23 13.86 -12.34
C GLN A 580 26.15 14.93 -12.95
N GLN A 581 25.82 15.47 -14.13
CA GLN A 581 26.49 16.67 -14.65
C GLN A 581 26.04 17.91 -13.87
N VAL A 582 24.76 17.97 -13.50
CA VAL A 582 24.21 18.88 -12.48
C VAL A 582 24.85 18.60 -11.14
N GLU A 583 25.19 17.36 -10.78
CA GLU A 583 25.90 17.07 -9.53
C GLU A 583 27.37 17.49 -9.60
N THR A 584 28.02 17.46 -10.76
CA THR A 584 29.43 17.90 -10.94
C THR A 584 29.54 19.42 -11.08
N ILE A 585 28.58 20.06 -11.76
CA ILE A 585 28.39 21.51 -11.79
C ILE A 585 27.91 21.99 -10.41
N SER A 586 27.04 21.23 -9.74
CA SER A 586 26.66 21.43 -8.34
C SER A 586 27.85 21.21 -7.43
N ARG A 587 28.78 20.28 -7.67
CA ARG A 587 30.00 20.07 -6.85
C ARG A 587 30.99 21.22 -6.96
N LYS A 588 31.11 21.86 -8.13
CA LYS A 588 31.89 23.11 -8.26
C LYS A 588 31.16 24.30 -7.64
N LEU A 589 29.83 24.33 -7.71
CA LEU A 589 29.00 25.26 -6.93
C LEU A 589 29.03 24.92 -5.42
N ASP A 590 29.29 23.66 -5.03
CA ASP A 590 29.25 23.12 -3.66
C ASP A 590 30.46 23.57 -2.88
N ALA A 591 31.68 23.56 -3.44
CA ALA A 591 32.83 24.10 -2.74
C ALA A 591 32.65 25.60 -2.39
N GLN A 592 32.12 26.40 -3.33
CA GLN A 592 31.82 27.81 -3.06
C GLN A 592 30.60 27.98 -2.15
N SER A 593 29.59 27.12 -2.26
CA SER A 593 28.38 27.11 -1.44
C SER A 593 28.70 26.71 0.01
N VAL A 594 29.58 25.74 0.21
CA VAL A 594 30.14 25.32 1.50
C VAL A 594 30.93 26.45 2.14
N GLU A 595 31.78 27.17 1.39
CA GLU A 595 32.52 28.31 1.94
C GLU A 595 31.59 29.49 2.29
N ARG A 596 30.61 29.83 1.45
CA ARG A 596 29.60 30.86 1.76
C ARG A 596 28.72 30.45 2.95
N GLY A 597 28.30 29.19 2.99
CA GLY A 597 27.52 28.61 4.08
C GLY A 597 28.27 28.61 5.39
N LYS A 598 29.56 28.25 5.35
CA LYS A 598 30.49 28.37 6.48
C LYS A 598 30.54 29.81 6.97
N ALA A 599 30.79 30.77 6.06
CA ALA A 599 30.83 32.18 6.42
C ALA A 599 29.50 32.66 7.05
N LEU A 600 28.35 32.25 6.52
CA LEU A 600 27.03 32.57 7.09
C LEU A 600 26.86 31.98 8.50
N VAL A 601 27.20 30.71 8.68
CA VAL A 601 27.13 29.99 9.97
C VAL A 601 28.05 30.60 11.04
N GLN A 602 29.26 31.00 10.64
CA GLN A 602 30.28 31.63 11.50
C GLN A 602 30.05 33.14 11.69
N SER A 603 29.26 33.79 10.82
CA SER A 603 29.08 35.24 10.87
C SER A 603 28.42 35.69 12.18
N SER A 604 28.82 36.86 12.68
CA SER A 604 28.09 37.55 13.74
C SER A 604 26.77 38.18 13.25
N GLY A 605 26.50 38.11 11.93
CA GLY A 605 25.39 38.76 11.24
C GLY A 605 24.17 37.85 11.01
N LYS A 606 23.78 37.69 9.74
CA LYS A 606 22.44 37.25 9.31
C LYS A 606 21.98 35.90 9.88
N ALA A 607 22.84 34.88 9.89
CA ALA A 607 22.49 33.55 10.38
C ALA A 607 23.01 33.30 11.80
N ASN A 608 24.31 33.54 12.04
CA ASN A 608 24.97 33.40 13.35
C ASN A 608 24.61 32.11 14.09
N CYS A 609 24.64 30.98 13.36
CA CYS A 609 24.28 29.67 13.89
C CYS A 609 25.26 29.21 14.97
N VAL A 610 26.54 29.60 14.84
CA VAL A 610 27.60 29.25 15.79
C VAL A 610 27.25 29.70 17.22
N SER A 611 26.64 30.88 17.41
CA SER A 611 26.28 31.40 18.74
C SER A 611 25.31 30.53 19.55
N CYS A 612 24.54 29.66 18.88
CA CYS A 612 23.58 28.77 19.52
C CYS A 612 23.95 27.28 19.40
N HIS A 613 24.95 26.94 18.58
CA HIS A 613 25.22 25.55 18.21
C HIS A 613 26.70 25.13 18.31
N SER A 614 27.59 25.97 18.86
CA SER A 614 28.99 25.61 19.10
C SER A 614 29.31 25.05 20.49
N GLY A 615 28.30 24.80 21.32
CA GLY A 615 28.49 24.16 22.63
C GLY A 615 28.87 25.10 23.78
N GLY A 616 28.35 26.34 23.74
CA GLY A 616 28.58 27.33 24.80
C GLY A 616 27.99 26.95 26.17
N PRO A 617 28.41 27.65 27.25
CA PRO A 617 27.93 27.40 28.60
C PRO A 617 26.40 27.46 28.68
N GLY A 618 25.77 26.39 29.17
CA GLY A 618 24.31 26.31 29.36
C GLY A 618 23.51 25.74 28.19
N LEU A 619 24.15 25.37 27.07
CA LEU A 619 23.50 24.58 26.03
C LEU A 619 23.68 23.08 26.32
N PRO A 620 22.62 22.25 26.15
CA PRO A 620 22.78 20.81 26.21
C PRO A 620 23.82 20.32 25.19
N ALA A 621 24.64 19.34 25.56
CA ALA A 621 25.79 18.89 24.77
C ALA A 621 25.41 18.43 23.34
N ASP A 622 24.18 17.96 23.15
CA ASP A 622 23.64 17.54 21.86
C ASP A 622 23.35 18.71 20.89
N PHE A 623 23.37 19.96 21.36
CA PHE A 623 23.22 21.16 20.52
C PHE A 623 24.56 21.72 20.01
N GLY A 624 25.70 21.24 20.54
CA GLY A 624 27.06 21.64 20.14
C GLY A 624 27.58 20.91 18.91
N PHE A 625 26.87 21.00 17.78
CA PHE A 625 27.19 20.27 16.55
C PHE A 625 27.71 21.15 15.40
N ILE A 626 27.92 22.44 15.66
CA ILE A 626 28.51 23.39 14.69
C ILE A 626 29.90 23.77 15.19
N PRO A 627 30.98 23.46 14.45
CA PRO A 627 32.33 23.86 14.87
C PRO A 627 32.46 25.38 14.85
N ASP A 628 32.97 25.99 15.92
CA ASP A 628 33.36 27.41 15.95
C ASP A 628 34.81 27.55 15.52
N GLU A 629 35.10 28.47 14.59
CA GLU A 629 36.48 28.72 14.14
C GLU A 629 37.38 29.27 15.25
N LYS A 630 36.80 29.83 16.32
CA LYS A 630 37.53 30.30 17.50
C LYS A 630 37.83 29.20 18.51
N SER A 631 37.17 28.05 18.40
CA SER A 631 37.41 26.89 19.27
C SER A 631 38.69 26.16 18.88
N SER A 632 39.24 25.40 19.83
CA SER A 632 40.38 24.51 19.59
C SER A 632 40.06 23.44 18.54
N ALA A 633 41.09 22.90 17.89
CA ALA A 633 40.92 21.83 16.89
C ALA A 633 40.20 20.60 17.47
N SER A 634 40.44 20.27 18.75
CA SER A 634 39.74 19.19 19.46
C SER A 634 38.25 19.45 19.62
N GLU A 635 37.85 20.68 19.97
CA GLU A 635 36.45 21.05 20.12
C GLU A 635 35.73 21.07 18.76
N GLN A 636 36.40 21.55 17.71
CA GLN A 636 35.88 21.48 16.35
C GLN A 636 35.68 20.02 15.90
N ALA A 637 36.61 19.13 16.21
CA ALA A 637 36.49 17.70 15.91
C ALA A 637 35.30 17.04 16.66
N VAL A 638 35.06 17.42 17.91
CA VAL A 638 33.88 16.95 18.67
C VAL A 638 32.58 17.42 18.03
N ALA A 639 32.47 18.68 17.63
CA ALA A 639 31.29 19.20 16.94
C ALA A 639 31.03 18.49 15.60
N VAL A 640 32.09 18.22 14.83
CA VAL A 640 32.02 17.45 13.58
C VAL A 640 31.57 16.01 13.82
N ALA A 641 32.11 15.34 14.85
CA ALA A 641 31.66 13.99 15.21
C ALA A 641 30.18 13.99 15.63
N MET A 642 29.74 15.04 16.34
CA MET A 642 28.35 15.20 16.76
C MET A 642 27.40 15.36 15.58
N ILE A 643 27.69 16.23 14.60
CA ILE A 643 26.81 16.41 13.45
C ILE A 643 26.72 15.15 12.58
N ARG A 644 27.82 14.38 12.43
CA ARG A 644 27.81 13.07 11.75
C ARG A 644 26.89 12.09 12.43
N LYS A 645 27.02 11.94 13.75
CA LYS A 645 26.14 11.09 14.55
C LYS A 645 24.68 11.51 14.39
N ARG A 646 24.37 12.80 14.52
CA ARG A 646 23.00 13.30 14.42
C ARG A 646 22.43 13.28 13.00
N ALA A 647 23.27 13.28 11.97
CA ALA A 647 22.83 13.09 10.60
C ALA A 647 22.16 11.72 10.42
N GLN A 648 22.68 10.69 11.09
CA GLN A 648 22.04 9.36 11.15
C GLN A 648 20.66 9.41 11.83
N ASP A 649 20.47 10.30 12.81
CA ASP A 649 19.18 10.55 13.49
C ASP A 649 18.25 11.52 12.71
N GLY A 650 18.58 11.83 11.46
CA GLY A 650 17.80 12.69 10.57
C GLY A 650 17.80 14.18 10.93
N ILE A 651 18.79 14.68 11.68
CA ILE A 651 18.84 16.11 12.07
C ILE A 651 18.91 17.04 10.86
N LEU A 652 19.63 16.66 9.81
CA LEU A 652 19.80 17.47 8.60
C LEU A 652 18.47 17.69 7.89
N GLY A 653 17.60 16.67 7.84
CA GLY A 653 16.24 16.80 7.31
C GLY A 653 15.39 17.78 8.11
N ARG A 654 15.49 17.77 9.45
CA ARG A 654 14.78 18.75 10.31
C ARG A 654 15.33 20.17 10.13
N ILE A 655 16.63 20.32 9.97
CA ILE A 655 17.29 21.61 9.70
C ILE A 655 16.84 22.12 8.33
N LYS A 656 16.87 21.30 7.27
CA LYS A 656 16.36 21.64 5.93
C LYS A 656 14.92 22.12 5.98
N GLN A 657 14.07 21.38 6.69
CA GLN A 657 12.66 21.76 6.84
C GLN A 657 12.51 23.14 7.50
N ARG A 658 13.23 23.41 8.59
CA ARG A 658 13.15 24.72 9.27
C ARG A 658 13.78 25.86 8.48
N LEU A 659 14.98 25.63 7.92
CA LEU A 659 15.74 26.63 7.17
C LEU A 659 15.05 26.97 5.87
N ILE A 660 14.66 25.99 5.06
CA ILE A 660 14.20 26.22 3.68
C ILE A 660 12.68 26.33 3.60
N LYS A 661 11.95 25.42 4.25
CA LYS A 661 10.49 25.31 4.10
C LYS A 661 9.75 26.27 5.03
N ASP A 662 10.09 26.27 6.32
CA ASP A 662 9.38 27.07 7.31
C ASP A 662 9.92 28.51 7.40
N LYS A 663 11.11 28.75 6.83
CA LYS A 663 11.85 30.03 6.84
C LYS A 663 11.87 30.73 8.22
N SER A 664 11.92 29.95 9.30
CA SER A 664 11.84 30.44 10.67
C SER A 664 12.94 29.86 11.57
N MET A 665 13.55 30.72 12.42
CA MET A 665 14.55 30.34 13.41
C MET A 665 14.27 31.03 14.75
N PRO A 666 13.83 30.29 15.79
CA PRO A 666 13.70 30.83 17.14
C PRO A 666 15.06 30.87 17.87
N PRO A 667 15.34 31.88 18.72
CA PRO A 667 14.50 33.07 18.99
C PRO A 667 14.59 34.11 17.86
N PRO A 668 13.46 34.68 17.40
CA PRO A 668 13.45 35.81 16.47
C PRO A 668 14.20 37.01 17.10
N PRO A 669 14.97 37.82 16.34
CA PRO A 669 14.83 38.06 14.90
C PRO A 669 15.90 37.42 13.99
N LYS A 670 16.70 36.46 14.46
CA LYS A 670 17.79 35.87 13.64
C LYS A 670 17.24 35.10 12.42
N GLY A 671 17.90 35.24 11.27
CA GLY A 671 17.57 34.47 10.06
C GLY A 671 16.38 34.96 9.22
N LYS A 672 15.76 36.10 9.55
CA LYS A 672 14.66 36.70 8.74
C LYS A 672 15.14 37.29 7.42
N ASP A 673 16.39 37.71 7.37
CA ASP A 673 17.04 38.37 6.24
C ASP A 673 17.87 37.42 5.37
N LEU A 674 17.80 36.11 5.64
CA LEU A 674 18.39 35.08 4.79
C LEU A 674 17.53 34.86 3.56
N THR A 675 18.16 35.03 2.40
CA THR A 675 17.61 34.66 1.10
C THR A 675 17.54 33.14 0.96
N ASP A 676 16.84 32.66 -0.08
CA ASP A 676 16.78 31.22 -0.35
C ASP A 676 18.16 30.67 -0.76
N ALA A 677 19.01 31.48 -1.39
CA ALA A 677 20.40 31.13 -1.68
C ALA A 677 21.24 30.98 -0.39
N ASP A 678 21.09 31.90 0.57
CA ASP A 678 21.79 31.81 1.86
C ASP A 678 21.40 30.53 2.61
N ARG A 679 20.12 30.15 2.57
CA ARG A 679 19.59 28.95 3.22
C ARG A 679 20.14 27.67 2.60
N LEU A 680 20.26 27.64 1.28
CA LEU A 680 20.88 26.53 0.55
C LEU A 680 22.38 26.45 0.82
N ASP A 681 23.09 27.58 0.87
CA ASP A 681 24.52 27.60 1.22
C ASP A 681 24.77 27.06 2.64
N ILE A 682 23.93 27.45 3.62
CA ILE A 682 23.98 26.89 4.98
C ILE A 682 23.73 25.37 4.95
N GLU A 683 22.75 24.88 4.19
CA GLU A 683 22.50 23.44 4.03
C GLU A 683 23.74 22.69 3.50
N SER A 684 24.33 23.18 2.41
CA SER A 684 25.54 22.60 1.80
C SER A 684 26.68 22.48 2.80
N TYR A 685 26.93 23.52 3.60
CA TYR A 685 27.97 23.49 4.63
C TYR A 685 27.69 22.41 5.68
N LEU A 686 26.47 22.33 6.21
CA LEU A 686 26.10 21.33 7.22
C LEU A 686 26.19 19.90 6.70
N GLU A 687 25.76 19.67 5.45
CA GLU A 687 25.93 18.37 4.79
C GLU A 687 27.42 18.02 4.65
N SER A 688 28.26 18.99 4.31
CA SER A 688 29.70 18.76 4.16
C SER A 688 30.38 18.27 5.45
N LEU A 689 29.92 18.72 6.63
CA LEU A 689 30.43 18.29 7.92
C LEU A 689 30.04 16.83 8.25
N SER A 690 28.89 16.38 7.74
CA SER A 690 28.34 15.04 7.95
C SER A 690 28.93 13.95 7.04
N ARG A 691 29.52 14.33 5.90
CA ARG A 691 29.99 13.39 4.86
C ARG A 691 31.49 13.02 4.94
N LYS A 692 32.31 13.89 5.56
CA LYS A 692 33.71 13.56 5.86
C LYS A 692 33.79 12.55 7.01
#